data_AF-A0A9E4QWJ6-F1
#
_entry.id   AF-A0A9E4QWJ6-F1
#
_cell.length_a   1.000
_cell.length_b   1.000
_cell.length_c   1.000
_cell.angle_alpha   90.00
_cell.angle_beta   90.00
_cell.angle_gamma   90.00
#
_symmetry.space_group_name_H-M   'P 1'
#
loop_
_entity.id
_entity.type
_entity.pdbx_description
1 polymer ?
#
loop_
_entity_poly.entity_id
_entity_poly.type
_entity_poly.pdbx_seq_one_letter_code
_entity_poly.pdbx_strand_id
1 'polypeptide(L)'
;MVSFMHTSGSPTRHPTGHVPFSFADDLLDHTQPVCVTLGGFEYPGEVIVAGRWRAEFGRPLSGVSMFRLVLLHSTDVPAPDDIVDDRICVAAPRVSVARIGETRSTYFLHASGKGPSGRSQKGRSPRSPDRPDQTASDIRSLREVRRSYITANDPGLGRLASALATYESQINASVAADLHEMWKSGVVITSPHRTKRGTKGRTGPKIQPGELFLLGDPESWVESAATALDRGVISGVSGISGDQSSPGQIYDELQTGRLATAREHLRQLCGIRIDEPTPVDRIDTCIGRGGGEVSGDDLVQLLVHELRYPPAIASLWLVMHVLDRGAELVLFESGVPEREGPGGAGTRSENLREHLSGNTISEFDFDAGLITRTVKLRSEKSDAWDAVLPFLKLVAPQANFTAFGGGRDSDATEFEIQLETLRSRMQQASPAMFRLEIAAGATDRPLTRDATRLNKVLSVESWREYVVAARGEFGSVGALKAALIDAAHQWAAIEYAADIERTVQYLDQVEFGRVDHALAVEHRVLRSRFDLRVLIENPNRWQALRDEIERWRQEYRKAYLEDHSLRQERDRTVRDQIERTTKRVLQIDQFERIFVLRDGLRGGLHAGLRDGSLADIPGRWNRVAGSFRVCDRDGSDILLIDGPACPGCQARLGQATTHADVVELITEVEQAFESYRDHLAAVVSDLVLNSETSDRLQKLFRLNSAGDLSDLANVLDDKVISFLNELFGNTSGNLDDWTLPHS
;
A
#
# COMPACT_ATOMS: atom_id res chain seq x y z
N MET A 1 14.07 14.86 -3.53
CA MET A 1 14.40 14.97 -4.96
C MET A 1 15.46 13.92 -5.25
N VAL A 2 15.01 12.69 -5.50
CA VAL A 2 15.83 11.47 -5.56
C VAL A 2 15.85 11.02 -7.01
N SER A 3 17.03 10.99 -7.62
CA SER A 3 17.24 10.51 -8.98
C SER A 3 17.49 9.00 -8.92
N PHE A 4 16.47 8.20 -9.26
CA PHE A 4 16.61 6.76 -9.45
C PHE A 4 17.21 6.50 -10.83
N MET A 5 18.47 6.10 -10.88
CA MET A 5 19.04 5.43 -12.05
C MET A 5 18.65 3.95 -12.00
N HIS A 6 17.55 3.61 -12.67
CA HIS A 6 17.28 2.24 -13.08
C HIS A 6 18.32 1.83 -14.12
N THR A 7 19.21 0.89 -13.77
CA THR A 7 19.94 0.09 -14.74
C THR A 7 19.30 -1.30 -14.76
N SER A 8 18.23 -1.42 -15.54
CA SER A 8 17.68 -2.71 -15.95
C SER A 8 18.66 -3.38 -16.91
N GLY A 9 19.65 -4.08 -16.35
CA GLY A 9 20.48 -5.02 -17.08
C GLY A 9 19.67 -6.26 -17.41
N SER A 10 18.90 -6.22 -18.48
CA SER A 10 18.35 -7.41 -19.12
C SER A 10 19.49 -8.40 -19.41
N PRO A 11 19.37 -9.71 -19.08
CA PRO A 11 20.31 -10.68 -19.60
C PRO A 11 20.21 -10.61 -21.12
N THR A 12 21.33 -10.26 -21.73
CA THR A 12 21.46 -10.05 -23.16
C THR A 12 20.94 -11.27 -23.90
N ARG A 13 19.79 -11.15 -24.57
CA ARG A 13 19.42 -12.03 -25.68
C ARG A 13 20.62 -12.06 -26.61
N HIS A 14 21.27 -13.22 -26.70
CA HIS A 14 22.35 -13.44 -27.64
C HIS A 14 21.84 -13.15 -29.06
N PRO A 15 22.57 -12.39 -29.87
CA PRO A 15 22.24 -12.25 -31.28
C PRO A 15 22.34 -13.62 -31.95
N THR A 16 21.32 -13.95 -32.74
CA THR A 16 20.97 -15.25 -33.33
C THR A 16 21.96 -15.76 -34.40
N GLY A 17 23.24 -15.89 -34.05
CA GLY A 17 24.27 -16.40 -34.96
C GLY A 17 25.55 -16.86 -34.27
N HIS A 18 25.48 -17.19 -32.99
CA HIS A 18 26.62 -17.64 -32.19
C HIS A 18 26.53 -19.12 -31.88
N VAL A 19 27.62 -19.87 -32.11
CA VAL A 19 27.72 -21.24 -31.59
C VAL A 19 27.86 -21.15 -30.06
N PRO A 20 27.03 -21.84 -29.26
CA PRO A 20 27.02 -21.71 -27.80
C PRO A 20 28.24 -22.36 -27.12
N PHE A 21 29.07 -23.08 -27.90
CA PHE A 21 30.33 -23.70 -27.50
C PHE A 21 31.36 -23.55 -28.62
N SER A 22 32.61 -23.88 -28.35
CA SER A 22 33.76 -23.56 -29.19
C SER A 22 34.54 -24.80 -29.62
N PHE A 23 35.07 -24.76 -30.85
CA PHE A 23 35.89 -25.83 -31.44
C PHE A 23 37.40 -25.54 -31.38
N ALA A 24 37.80 -24.49 -30.65
CA ALA A 24 39.20 -24.11 -30.58
C ALA A 24 40.03 -25.11 -29.77
N ASP A 25 41.28 -25.30 -30.20
CA ASP A 25 42.21 -26.30 -29.67
C ASP A 25 42.45 -26.22 -28.15
N ASP A 26 42.39 -25.03 -27.55
CA ASP A 26 42.54 -24.80 -26.11
C ASP A 26 41.29 -25.14 -25.27
N LEU A 27 40.15 -25.36 -25.93
CA LEU A 27 38.89 -25.79 -25.30
C LEU A 27 38.50 -27.23 -25.69
N LEU A 28 39.32 -27.89 -26.51
CA LEU A 28 39.18 -29.33 -26.78
C LEU A 28 39.46 -30.14 -25.52
N ASP A 29 38.73 -31.24 -25.38
CA ASP A 29 38.75 -32.13 -24.21
C ASP A 29 38.33 -31.44 -22.89
N HIS A 30 37.87 -30.19 -22.93
CA HIS A 30 37.36 -29.44 -21.78
C HIS A 30 35.84 -29.33 -21.82
N THR A 31 35.24 -29.31 -20.63
CA THR A 31 33.80 -29.08 -20.43
C THR A 31 33.45 -27.64 -20.74
N GLN A 32 32.47 -27.45 -21.63
CA GLN A 32 31.95 -26.14 -22.00
C GLN A 32 30.48 -26.04 -21.56
N PRO A 33 30.13 -25.10 -20.67
CA PRO A 33 28.76 -24.96 -20.19
C PRO A 33 27.86 -24.46 -21.32
N VAL A 34 26.67 -25.05 -21.43
CA VAL A 34 25.62 -24.65 -22.37
C VAL A 34 24.30 -24.60 -21.63
N CYS A 35 23.33 -23.86 -22.16
CA CYS A 35 21.97 -23.82 -21.62
C CYS A 35 20.98 -23.91 -22.77
N VAL A 36 19.89 -24.65 -22.57
CA VAL A 36 18.79 -24.75 -23.53
C VAL A 36 17.46 -24.50 -22.84
N THR A 37 16.52 -23.91 -23.56
CA THR A 37 15.18 -23.65 -23.02
C THR A 37 14.21 -24.70 -23.54
N LEU A 38 13.74 -25.60 -22.66
CA LEU A 38 12.75 -26.63 -23.00
C LEU A 38 11.49 -26.40 -22.18
N GLY A 39 10.32 -26.36 -22.84
CA GLY A 39 9.05 -26.11 -22.14
C GLY A 39 9.06 -24.81 -21.31
N GLY A 40 9.77 -23.76 -21.76
CA GLY A 40 9.85 -22.48 -21.04
C GLY A 40 10.78 -22.47 -19.82
N PHE A 41 11.50 -23.57 -19.53
CA PHE A 41 12.50 -23.64 -18.46
C PHE A 41 13.91 -23.75 -19.02
N GLU A 42 14.88 -23.20 -18.30
CA GLU A 42 16.30 -23.33 -18.61
C GLU A 42 16.86 -24.66 -18.09
N TYR A 43 17.55 -25.38 -18.96
CA TYR A 43 18.22 -26.64 -18.70
C TYR A 43 19.72 -26.43 -18.93
N PRO A 44 20.51 -26.21 -17.86
CA PRO A 44 21.95 -26.14 -17.98
C PRO A 44 22.51 -27.53 -18.32
N GLY A 45 23.53 -27.56 -19.16
CA GLY A 45 24.22 -28.78 -19.56
C GLY A 45 25.64 -28.50 -19.99
N GLU A 46 26.29 -29.53 -20.51
CA GLU A 46 27.71 -29.49 -20.84
C GLU A 46 27.97 -30.05 -22.23
N VAL A 47 28.84 -29.39 -22.99
CA VAL A 47 29.38 -29.92 -24.25
C VAL A 47 30.86 -30.17 -24.09
N ILE A 48 31.31 -31.34 -24.54
CA ILE A 48 32.73 -31.68 -24.64
C ILE A 48 33.04 -32.00 -26.08
N VAL A 49 33.90 -31.22 -26.70
CA VAL A 49 34.44 -31.51 -28.04
C VAL A 49 35.80 -32.17 -27.84
N ALA A 50 35.94 -33.43 -28.25
CA ALA A 50 37.12 -34.22 -27.91
C ALA A 50 37.70 -34.98 -29.11
N GLY A 51 39.03 -35.11 -29.11
CA GLY A 51 39.73 -35.86 -30.15
C GLY A 51 39.50 -37.38 -30.05
N ARG A 52 39.31 -37.88 -28.83
CA ARG A 52 39.12 -39.31 -28.52
C ARG A 52 38.30 -39.48 -27.25
N TRP A 53 37.73 -40.67 -27.05
CA TRP A 53 37.05 -40.99 -25.81
C TRP A 53 38.01 -41.00 -24.60
N ARG A 54 37.53 -40.50 -23.45
CA ARG A 54 38.16 -40.62 -22.14
C ARG A 54 37.09 -41.03 -21.13
N ALA A 55 37.42 -41.98 -20.24
CA ALA A 55 36.48 -42.50 -19.25
C ALA A 55 35.89 -41.42 -18.32
N GLU A 56 36.59 -40.30 -18.14
CA GLU A 56 36.09 -39.16 -17.37
C GLU A 56 34.85 -38.49 -17.99
N PHE A 57 34.69 -38.54 -19.31
CA PHE A 57 33.53 -37.95 -20.00
C PHE A 57 32.23 -38.70 -19.71
N GLY A 58 32.32 -40.00 -19.40
CA GLY A 58 31.20 -40.87 -19.05
C GLY A 58 30.84 -40.88 -17.56
N ARG A 59 31.54 -40.10 -16.72
CA ARG A 59 31.23 -39.99 -15.28
C ARG A 59 29.89 -39.29 -15.03
N PRO A 60 29.20 -39.59 -13.91
CA PRO A 60 27.97 -38.90 -13.52
C PRO A 60 28.11 -37.38 -13.58
N LEU A 61 27.01 -36.71 -13.96
CA LEU A 61 26.95 -35.26 -13.93
C LEU A 61 27.06 -34.76 -12.49
N SER A 62 27.62 -33.56 -12.34
CA SER A 62 27.80 -32.86 -11.07
C SER A 62 27.30 -31.43 -11.18
N GLY A 63 27.04 -30.78 -10.04
CA GLY A 63 26.49 -29.44 -10.02
C GLY A 63 25.08 -29.42 -10.61
N VAL A 64 24.73 -28.36 -11.35
CA VAL A 64 23.38 -28.26 -11.94
C VAL A 64 23.25 -28.82 -13.35
N SER A 65 24.33 -29.33 -13.93
CA SER A 65 24.33 -29.89 -15.29
C SER A 65 23.33 -31.04 -15.42
N MET A 66 22.37 -30.87 -16.31
CA MET A 66 21.28 -31.82 -16.53
C MET A 66 21.54 -32.81 -17.68
N PHE A 67 22.43 -32.46 -18.61
CA PHE A 67 22.83 -33.33 -19.70
C PHE A 67 24.28 -33.05 -20.10
N ARG A 68 24.91 -34.03 -20.76
CA ARG A 68 26.22 -33.85 -21.41
C ARG A 68 26.23 -34.40 -22.82
N LEU A 69 26.67 -33.58 -23.76
CA LEU A 69 26.90 -33.96 -25.15
C LEU A 69 28.40 -34.03 -25.43
N VAL A 70 28.90 -35.22 -25.75
CA VAL A 70 30.30 -35.44 -26.12
C VAL A 70 30.37 -35.61 -27.63
N LEU A 71 31.08 -34.71 -28.30
CA LEU A 71 31.30 -34.69 -29.74
C LEU A 71 32.72 -35.16 -30.02
N LEU A 72 32.85 -36.38 -30.56
CA LEU A 72 34.16 -37.00 -30.87
C LEU A 72 34.59 -36.70 -32.31
N HIS A 73 35.89 -36.48 -32.53
CA HIS A 73 36.48 -36.42 -33.88
C HIS A 73 37.05 -37.76 -34.37
N SER A 74 37.28 -38.71 -33.45
CA SER A 74 37.71 -40.06 -33.77
C SER A 74 36.50 -40.97 -34.01
N THR A 75 36.72 -42.04 -34.79
CA THR A 75 35.80 -43.17 -34.91
C THR A 75 35.87 -44.10 -33.70
N ASP A 76 36.79 -43.85 -32.77
CA ASP A 76 36.94 -44.58 -31.51
C ASP A 76 35.78 -44.26 -30.56
N VAL A 77 34.89 -45.23 -30.43
CA VAL A 77 33.59 -45.12 -29.80
C VAL A 77 33.60 -45.85 -28.46
N PRO A 78 33.11 -45.25 -27.37
CA PRO A 78 33.00 -45.95 -26.09
C PRO A 78 32.05 -47.15 -26.17
N ALA A 79 32.30 -48.15 -25.32
CA ALA A 79 31.27 -49.14 -25.06
C ALA A 79 30.10 -48.45 -24.32
N PRO A 80 28.83 -48.86 -24.53
CA PRO A 80 27.71 -48.28 -23.79
C PRO A 80 27.90 -48.34 -22.26
N ASP A 81 28.53 -49.40 -21.75
CA ASP A 81 28.81 -49.59 -20.32
C ASP A 81 29.83 -48.57 -19.76
N ASP A 82 30.62 -47.92 -20.63
CA ASP A 82 31.55 -46.85 -20.22
C ASP A 82 30.81 -45.52 -19.94
N ILE A 83 29.53 -45.43 -20.33
CA ILE A 83 28.66 -44.28 -20.07
C ILE A 83 27.80 -44.59 -18.85
N VAL A 84 28.23 -44.09 -17.69
CA VAL A 84 27.61 -44.39 -16.39
C VAL A 84 26.24 -43.71 -16.23
N ASP A 85 26.09 -42.51 -16.78
CA ASP A 85 24.90 -41.67 -16.64
C ASP A 85 24.07 -41.65 -17.95
N ASP A 86 22.77 -41.90 -17.85
CA ASP A 86 21.85 -41.99 -18.99
C ASP A 86 21.52 -40.63 -19.62
N ARG A 87 21.94 -39.54 -18.96
CA ARG A 87 21.86 -38.15 -19.44
C ARG A 87 23.10 -37.73 -20.24
N ILE A 88 23.99 -38.68 -20.55
CA ILE A 88 25.17 -38.44 -21.37
C ILE A 88 24.98 -39.08 -22.73
N CYS A 89 25.26 -38.28 -23.77
CA CYS A 89 25.21 -38.71 -25.16
C CYS A 89 26.57 -38.49 -25.81
N VAL A 90 27.04 -39.50 -26.54
CA VAL A 90 28.29 -39.43 -27.30
C VAL A 90 27.96 -39.54 -28.78
N ALA A 91 28.35 -38.54 -29.57
CA ALA A 91 28.28 -38.58 -31.03
C ALA A 91 29.68 -38.75 -31.61
N ALA A 92 29.83 -39.74 -32.50
CA ALA A 92 31.09 -40.02 -33.18
C ALA A 92 30.86 -40.15 -34.69
N PRO A 93 31.77 -39.66 -35.53
CA PRO A 93 31.68 -39.79 -36.98
C PRO A 93 31.95 -41.25 -37.40
N ARG A 94 31.48 -41.62 -38.61
CA ARG A 94 31.82 -42.93 -39.21
C ARG A 94 33.21 -42.97 -39.84
N VAL A 95 33.79 -41.82 -40.12
CA VAL A 95 35.09 -41.67 -40.79
C VAL A 95 35.97 -40.76 -39.94
N SER A 96 37.24 -41.14 -39.76
CA SER A 96 38.21 -40.38 -38.95
C SER A 96 38.56 -39.06 -39.63
N VAL A 97 38.60 -37.97 -38.85
CA VAL A 97 38.97 -36.64 -39.33
C VAL A 97 40.48 -36.43 -39.13
N ALA A 98 41.15 -35.82 -40.12
CA ALA A 98 42.43 -35.15 -39.86
C ALA A 98 42.19 -33.96 -38.90
N ARG A 99 43.17 -33.59 -38.08
CA ARG A 99 43.02 -32.61 -36.97
C ARG A 99 42.27 -31.34 -37.44
N ILE A 100 41.50 -30.70 -36.54
CA ILE A 100 40.67 -29.49 -36.76
C ILE A 100 41.44 -28.32 -37.43
N GLY A 101 42.77 -28.37 -37.52
CA GLY A 101 43.61 -27.45 -38.28
C GLY A 101 43.86 -27.77 -39.77
N GLU A 102 43.34 -28.88 -40.33
CA GLU A 102 43.63 -29.31 -41.71
C GLU A 102 42.41 -29.31 -42.66
N THR A 103 41.21 -28.98 -42.18
CA THR A 103 40.05 -28.81 -43.06
C THR A 103 40.29 -27.65 -44.03
N ARG A 104 40.06 -27.91 -45.33
CA ARG A 104 40.41 -27.09 -46.50
C ARG A 104 39.70 -25.72 -46.61
N SER A 105 39.06 -25.25 -45.54
CA SER A 105 38.35 -23.96 -45.44
C SER A 105 39.24 -22.83 -44.88
N THR A 106 40.56 -22.89 -45.13
CA THR A 106 41.56 -21.94 -44.63
C THR A 106 41.83 -20.77 -45.62
N TYR A 107 41.38 -19.58 -45.23
CA TYR A 107 41.89 -18.23 -45.55
C TYR A 107 42.19 -17.85 -47.01
N PHE A 108 41.22 -17.27 -47.71
CA PHE A 108 41.51 -16.37 -48.84
C PHE A 108 41.54 -14.91 -48.37
N LEU A 109 42.74 -14.40 -48.06
CA LEU A 109 42.97 -12.94 -48.04
C LEU A 109 43.03 -12.45 -49.49
N HIS A 110 41.90 -12.04 -50.06
CA HIS A 110 41.91 -11.15 -51.21
C HIS A 110 42.37 -9.76 -50.76
N ALA A 111 43.68 -9.52 -50.79
CA ALA A 111 44.22 -8.17 -50.79
C ALA A 111 43.96 -7.54 -52.17
N SER A 112 42.79 -6.92 -52.36
CA SER A 112 42.55 -6.01 -53.46
C SER A 112 43.21 -4.66 -53.16
N GLY A 113 44.31 -4.36 -53.84
CA GLY A 113 44.97 -3.04 -53.76
C GLY A 113 46.10 -2.90 -54.77
N LYS A 114 45.79 -2.35 -55.95
CA LYS A 114 46.73 -2.00 -57.02
C LYS A 114 47.73 -0.91 -56.58
N GLY A 115 49.00 -1.03 -57.01
CA GLY A 115 49.87 0.13 -57.30
C GLY A 115 51.34 0.00 -56.87
N PRO A 116 52.31 0.56 -57.62
CA PRO A 116 53.52 -0.19 -58.00
C PRO A 116 54.86 0.44 -57.56
N SER A 117 55.84 -0.42 -57.29
CA SER A 117 57.31 -0.27 -57.41
C SER A 117 57.92 -1.26 -56.41
N GLY A 118 58.96 -2.06 -56.67
CA GLY A 118 59.96 -2.00 -57.71
C GLY A 118 61.32 -2.20 -57.03
N ARG A 119 61.70 -3.43 -56.67
CA ARG A 119 63.08 -3.95 -56.83
C ARG A 119 63.24 -5.39 -56.36
N SER A 120 63.91 -6.11 -57.24
CA SER A 120 64.37 -7.49 -57.19
C SER A 120 65.20 -7.84 -55.95
N GLN A 121 64.90 -8.98 -55.33
CA GLN A 121 65.94 -9.89 -54.84
C GLN A 121 65.51 -11.35 -54.99
N LYS A 122 66.16 -12.04 -55.93
CA LYS A 122 66.20 -13.50 -56.05
C LYS A 122 66.88 -14.09 -54.82
N GLY A 123 66.32 -15.16 -54.24
CA GLY A 123 67.06 -15.96 -53.28
C GLY A 123 66.27 -17.11 -52.66
N ARG A 124 66.32 -18.27 -53.33
CA ARG A 124 66.22 -19.64 -52.76
C ARG A 124 65.09 -19.94 -51.76
N SER A 125 64.14 -20.74 -52.22
CA SER A 125 63.49 -21.74 -51.38
C SER A 125 64.52 -22.80 -50.94
N PRO A 126 64.41 -23.30 -49.70
CA PRO A 126 64.29 -24.72 -49.55
C PRO A 126 63.06 -25.11 -48.73
N ARG A 127 62.43 -26.20 -49.17
CA ARG A 127 61.40 -26.96 -48.48
C ARG A 127 61.78 -27.21 -47.02
N SER A 128 60.85 -26.98 -46.10
CA SER A 128 60.76 -27.73 -44.85
C SER A 128 59.27 -27.93 -44.49
N PRO A 129 58.85 -29.13 -44.03
CA PRO A 129 57.47 -29.47 -43.75
C PRO A 129 57.24 -29.43 -42.24
N ASP A 130 57.03 -28.27 -41.64
CA ASP A 130 56.63 -28.17 -40.23
C ASP A 130 56.10 -26.75 -39.97
N ARG A 131 54.78 -26.57 -39.90
CA ARG A 131 54.12 -25.49 -39.12
C ARG A 131 52.59 -25.64 -39.12
N PRO A 132 52.04 -26.48 -38.23
CA PRO A 132 50.65 -26.39 -37.78
C PRO A 132 50.46 -25.42 -36.59
N ASP A 133 51.55 -25.00 -35.93
CA ASP A 133 51.48 -24.28 -34.64
C ASP A 133 51.14 -22.78 -34.73
N GLN A 134 51.15 -22.19 -35.92
CA GLN A 134 50.97 -20.74 -36.08
C GLN A 134 49.50 -20.31 -35.92
N THR A 135 48.56 -21.08 -36.47
CA THR A 135 47.12 -20.75 -36.50
C THR A 135 46.44 -20.91 -35.13
N ALA A 136 46.82 -21.95 -34.37
CA ALA A 136 46.34 -22.15 -32.99
C ALA A 136 46.93 -21.10 -32.04
N SER A 137 48.18 -20.68 -32.27
CA SER A 137 48.79 -19.55 -31.58
C SER A 137 48.02 -18.25 -31.86
N ASP A 138 47.59 -18.01 -33.10
CA ASP A 138 46.87 -16.78 -33.48
C ASP A 138 45.46 -16.70 -32.84
N ILE A 139 44.72 -17.81 -32.71
CA ILE A 139 43.41 -17.84 -32.02
C ILE A 139 43.57 -17.68 -30.50
N ARG A 140 44.57 -18.35 -29.90
CA ARG A 140 44.89 -18.18 -28.47
C ARG A 140 45.27 -16.73 -28.18
N SER A 141 46.10 -16.13 -29.03
CA SER A 141 46.47 -14.72 -28.97
C SER A 141 45.25 -13.81 -29.15
N LEU A 142 44.31 -14.11 -30.05
CA LEU A 142 43.07 -13.33 -30.21
C LEU A 142 42.17 -13.33 -28.96
N ARG A 143 42.03 -14.46 -28.27
CA ARG A 143 41.25 -14.56 -27.03
C ARG A 143 41.92 -13.90 -25.83
N GLU A 144 43.23 -14.06 -25.73
CA GLU A 144 44.03 -13.39 -24.71
C GLU A 144 43.95 -11.87 -24.88
N VAL A 145 44.11 -11.40 -26.12
CA VAL A 145 43.93 -10.00 -26.51
C VAL A 145 42.50 -9.51 -26.24
N ARG A 146 41.46 -10.29 -26.55
CA ARG A 146 40.06 -9.99 -26.20
C ARG A 146 39.86 -9.89 -24.68
N ARG A 147 40.39 -10.82 -23.89
CA ARG A 147 40.33 -10.78 -22.43
C ARG A 147 41.02 -9.55 -21.86
N SER A 148 42.17 -9.16 -22.41
CA SER A 148 42.88 -7.93 -22.05
C SER A 148 42.14 -6.64 -22.46
N TYR A 149 41.30 -6.69 -23.48
CA TYR A 149 40.50 -5.55 -23.94
C TYR A 149 39.15 -5.40 -23.23
N ILE A 150 38.55 -6.50 -22.76
CA ILE A 150 37.32 -6.46 -21.95
C ILE A 150 37.57 -5.86 -20.55
N THR A 151 38.78 -6.03 -20.01
CA THR A 151 39.17 -5.44 -18.71
C THR A 151 39.55 -3.96 -18.80
N ALA A 152 39.76 -3.44 -20.01
CA ALA A 152 40.01 -2.02 -20.24
C ALA A 152 38.68 -1.29 -20.45
N ASN A 153 38.37 -0.30 -19.61
CA ASN A 153 37.20 0.59 -19.73
C ASN A 153 37.34 1.56 -20.93
N ASP A 154 37.63 1.05 -22.13
CA ASP A 154 37.78 1.82 -23.36
C ASP A 154 36.70 1.40 -24.39
N PRO A 155 35.83 2.33 -24.84
CA PRO A 155 34.77 2.03 -25.80
C PRO A 155 35.26 1.54 -27.18
N GLY A 156 36.45 1.96 -27.61
CA GLY A 156 37.09 1.54 -28.86
C GLY A 156 37.61 0.11 -28.78
N LEU A 157 38.20 -0.27 -27.64
CA LEU A 157 38.60 -1.65 -27.35
C LEU A 157 37.39 -2.57 -27.19
N GLY A 158 36.29 -2.07 -26.64
CA GLY A 158 35.01 -2.78 -26.59
C GLY A 158 34.49 -3.14 -27.99
N ARG A 159 34.52 -2.21 -28.95
CA ARG A 159 34.12 -2.47 -30.34
C ARG A 159 35.02 -3.52 -31.02
N LEU A 160 36.33 -3.46 -30.76
CA LEU A 160 37.28 -4.43 -31.30
C LEU A 160 37.08 -5.82 -30.68
N ALA A 161 36.85 -5.90 -29.37
CA ALA A 161 36.50 -7.15 -28.69
C ALA A 161 35.20 -7.77 -29.25
N SER A 162 34.19 -6.95 -29.55
CA SER A 162 32.95 -7.41 -30.21
C SER A 162 33.19 -7.90 -31.65
N ALA A 163 34.02 -7.21 -32.42
CA ALA A 163 34.37 -7.63 -33.78
C ALA A 163 35.14 -8.96 -33.79
N LEU A 164 36.09 -9.13 -32.85
CA LEU A 164 36.83 -10.38 -32.68
C LEU A 164 35.90 -11.53 -32.25
N ALA A 165 34.95 -11.28 -31.36
CA ALA A 165 33.94 -12.27 -30.97
C ALA A 165 33.05 -12.69 -32.16
N THR A 166 32.69 -11.74 -33.02
CA THR A 166 31.90 -12.01 -34.22
C THR A 166 32.68 -12.87 -35.21
N TYR A 167 33.96 -12.56 -35.43
CA TYR A 167 34.82 -13.32 -36.33
C TYR A 167 35.08 -14.74 -35.82
N GLU A 168 35.37 -14.90 -34.53
CA GLU A 168 35.51 -16.21 -33.87
C GLU A 168 34.24 -17.06 -34.03
N SER A 169 33.08 -16.44 -33.88
CA SER A 169 31.80 -17.10 -34.08
C SER A 169 31.58 -17.58 -35.51
N GLN A 170 31.95 -16.77 -36.51
CA GLN A 170 31.82 -17.16 -37.92
C GLN A 170 32.72 -18.35 -38.27
N ILE A 171 33.93 -18.39 -37.72
CA ILE A 171 34.83 -19.54 -37.86
C ILE A 171 34.23 -20.78 -37.19
N ASN A 172 33.77 -20.65 -35.94
CA ASN A 172 33.14 -21.76 -35.22
C ASN A 172 31.92 -22.30 -35.99
N ALA A 173 31.08 -21.43 -36.56
CA ALA A 173 29.93 -21.84 -37.36
C ALA A 173 30.34 -22.60 -38.64
N SER A 174 31.40 -22.15 -39.33
CA SER A 174 31.94 -22.84 -40.50
C SER A 174 32.48 -24.23 -40.15
N VAL A 175 33.27 -24.34 -39.08
CA VAL A 175 33.82 -25.62 -38.61
C VAL A 175 32.69 -26.55 -38.18
N ALA A 176 31.70 -26.02 -37.46
CA ALA A 176 30.55 -26.80 -37.04
C ALA A 176 29.75 -27.34 -38.23
N ALA A 177 29.52 -26.54 -39.28
CA ALA A 177 28.82 -26.99 -40.48
C ALA A 177 29.55 -28.14 -41.20
N ASP A 178 30.89 -28.09 -41.26
CA ASP A 178 31.70 -29.17 -41.84
C ASP A 178 31.62 -30.45 -40.97
N LEU A 179 31.64 -30.32 -39.64
CA LEU A 179 31.52 -31.45 -38.70
C LEU A 179 30.10 -32.03 -38.63
N HIS A 180 29.08 -31.20 -38.84
CA HIS A 180 27.65 -31.55 -38.80
C HIS A 180 27.31 -32.74 -39.69
N GLU A 181 27.66 -32.67 -40.98
CA GLU A 181 27.33 -33.72 -41.95
C GLU A 181 28.02 -35.06 -41.61
N MET A 182 29.18 -35.00 -40.94
CA MET A 182 29.90 -36.19 -40.49
C MET A 182 29.25 -36.86 -39.28
N TRP A 183 28.82 -36.08 -38.27
CA TRP A 183 28.10 -36.64 -37.12
C TRP A 183 26.70 -37.10 -37.48
N LYS A 184 26.02 -36.40 -38.40
CA LYS A 184 24.70 -36.78 -38.94
C LYS A 184 24.72 -38.13 -39.65
N SER A 185 25.83 -38.46 -40.33
CA SER A 185 26.08 -39.78 -40.90
C SER A 185 26.75 -40.76 -39.93
N GLY A 186 27.06 -40.30 -38.72
CA GLY A 186 27.82 -40.96 -37.65
C GLY A 186 27.08 -42.07 -36.89
N VAL A 187 27.47 -42.25 -35.63
CA VAL A 187 26.78 -43.06 -34.63
C VAL A 187 26.62 -42.26 -33.33
N VAL A 188 25.51 -42.53 -32.64
CA VAL A 188 25.21 -41.95 -31.33
C VAL A 188 25.16 -43.09 -30.30
N ILE A 189 25.91 -42.94 -29.21
CA ILE A 189 26.00 -43.90 -28.11
C ILE A 189 25.46 -43.25 -26.82
N THR A 190 24.65 -44.01 -26.08
CA THR A 190 24.10 -43.61 -24.76
C THR A 190 24.18 -44.77 -23.79
N SER A 191 24.06 -44.50 -22.48
CA SER A 191 24.11 -45.52 -21.42
C SER A 191 23.09 -46.67 -21.62
N PRO A 192 23.46 -47.93 -21.29
CA PRO A 192 22.56 -49.08 -21.33
C PRO A 192 21.41 -48.98 -20.33
N HIS A 193 21.54 -48.22 -19.24
CA HIS A 193 20.49 -48.05 -18.24
C HIS A 193 19.22 -47.39 -18.82
N ARG A 194 19.37 -46.61 -19.88
CA ARG A 194 18.26 -46.04 -20.66
C ARG A 194 17.40 -47.09 -21.37
N THR A 195 17.97 -48.27 -21.64
CA THR A 195 17.22 -49.39 -22.27
C THR A 195 16.43 -50.23 -21.27
N LYS A 196 16.65 -50.06 -19.96
CA LYS A 196 16.09 -50.91 -18.90
C LYS A 196 15.04 -50.24 -18.00
N ARG A 197 14.93 -48.90 -17.97
CA ARG A 197 13.91 -48.21 -17.17
C ARG A 197 12.56 -48.12 -17.90
N GLY A 198 11.69 -49.08 -17.59
CA GLY A 198 10.26 -49.03 -17.95
C GLY A 198 9.73 -50.39 -18.41
N THR A 199 8.90 -51.01 -17.56
CA THR A 199 7.88 -52.04 -17.86
C THR A 199 8.11 -52.97 -19.07
N LYS A 200 8.21 -54.28 -18.80
CA LYS A 200 8.22 -55.41 -19.78
C LYS A 200 7.92 -54.98 -21.23
N GLY A 201 8.97 -54.77 -22.03
CA GLY A 201 8.85 -54.85 -23.49
C GLY A 201 9.15 -53.60 -24.32
N ARG A 202 9.68 -52.49 -23.78
CA ARG A 202 10.19 -51.40 -24.63
C ARG A 202 11.59 -50.95 -24.22
N THR A 203 12.57 -51.40 -25.01
CA THR A 203 13.88 -50.75 -25.10
C THR A 203 13.66 -49.27 -25.33
N GLY A 204 14.23 -48.40 -24.48
CA GLY A 204 14.24 -46.95 -24.73
C GLY A 204 14.70 -46.67 -26.17
N PRO A 205 14.07 -45.72 -26.89
CA PRO A 205 14.34 -45.49 -28.30
C PRO A 205 15.82 -45.16 -28.50
N LYS A 206 16.48 -45.92 -29.35
CA LYS A 206 17.86 -45.65 -29.77
C LYS A 206 17.86 -44.29 -30.48
N ILE A 207 18.56 -43.30 -29.91
CA ILE A 207 18.70 -41.99 -30.56
C ILE A 207 19.44 -42.22 -31.88
N GLN A 208 18.81 -41.86 -32.98
CA GLN A 208 19.47 -41.84 -34.27
C GLN A 208 20.28 -40.55 -34.42
N PRO A 209 21.42 -40.56 -35.12
CA PRO A 209 22.16 -39.34 -35.44
C PRO A 209 21.28 -38.26 -36.08
N GLY A 210 20.34 -38.66 -36.95
CA GLY A 210 19.37 -37.77 -37.56
C GLY A 210 18.30 -37.20 -36.60
N GLU A 211 18.21 -37.65 -35.35
CA GLU A 211 17.38 -37.02 -34.31
C GLU A 211 18.12 -35.92 -33.54
N LEU A 212 19.46 -35.94 -33.51
CA LEU A 212 20.28 -34.93 -32.84
C LEU A 212 20.77 -33.85 -33.81
N PHE A 213 21.19 -34.27 -35.01
CA PHE A 213 21.77 -33.41 -36.03
C PHE A 213 20.72 -33.13 -37.12
N LEU A 214 19.56 -32.62 -36.71
CA LEU A 214 18.41 -32.34 -37.57
C LEU A 214 18.64 -31.11 -38.47
N LEU A 215 19.17 -30.03 -37.88
CA LEU A 215 19.42 -28.75 -38.55
C LEU A 215 20.92 -28.46 -38.61
N GLY A 216 21.35 -27.70 -39.62
CA GLY A 216 22.76 -27.30 -39.80
C GLY A 216 23.29 -26.29 -38.78
N ASP A 217 22.54 -26.03 -37.71
CA ASP A 217 22.87 -25.09 -36.64
C ASP A 217 23.23 -25.83 -35.35
N PRO A 218 24.41 -25.59 -34.75
CA PRO A 218 24.83 -26.19 -33.48
C PRO A 218 23.92 -25.97 -32.28
N GLU A 219 23.21 -24.83 -32.19
CA GLU A 219 22.26 -24.58 -31.09
C GLU A 219 21.17 -25.66 -31.07
N SER A 220 20.66 -26.02 -32.26
CA SER A 220 19.67 -27.07 -32.42
C SER A 220 20.15 -28.46 -31.99
N TRP A 221 21.46 -28.73 -32.01
CA TRP A 221 22.00 -30.02 -31.59
C TRP A 221 21.96 -30.18 -30.09
N VAL A 222 22.28 -29.11 -29.36
CA VAL A 222 22.21 -29.07 -27.90
C VAL A 222 20.75 -29.22 -27.46
N GLU A 223 19.84 -28.49 -28.12
CA GLU A 223 18.40 -28.58 -27.84
C GLU A 223 17.85 -29.98 -28.14
N SER A 224 18.22 -30.55 -29.29
CA SER A 224 17.81 -31.91 -29.68
C SER A 224 18.40 -32.97 -28.73
N ALA A 225 19.65 -32.79 -28.28
CA ALA A 225 20.29 -33.67 -27.32
C ALA A 225 19.61 -33.62 -25.95
N ALA A 226 19.40 -32.42 -25.40
CA ALA A 226 18.69 -32.24 -24.15
C ALA A 226 17.27 -32.81 -24.23
N THR A 227 16.52 -32.50 -25.29
CA THR A 227 15.17 -33.05 -25.52
C THR A 227 15.19 -34.56 -25.60
N ALA A 228 16.15 -35.16 -26.31
CA ALA A 228 16.25 -36.60 -26.47
C ALA A 228 16.65 -37.31 -25.16
N LEU A 229 17.55 -36.71 -24.38
CA LEU A 229 18.04 -37.25 -23.12
C LEU A 229 17.03 -37.09 -21.98
N ASP A 230 16.16 -36.09 -22.07
CA ASP A 230 15.15 -35.79 -21.06
C ASP A 230 13.72 -36.28 -21.40
N ARG A 231 13.57 -37.13 -22.45
CA ARG A 231 12.29 -37.71 -22.93
C ARG A 231 11.44 -38.41 -21.85
N GLY A 232 11.99 -38.70 -20.67
CA GLY A 232 11.24 -39.27 -19.53
C GLY A 232 10.58 -38.24 -18.60
N VAL A 233 11.09 -37.01 -18.54
CA VAL A 233 10.64 -35.94 -17.62
C VAL A 233 9.83 -34.89 -18.40
N ILE A 234 10.28 -34.55 -19.62
CA ILE A 234 9.59 -33.61 -20.50
C ILE A 234 8.15 -34.06 -20.77
N SER A 235 7.85 -35.36 -20.87
CA SER A 235 6.47 -35.82 -21.09
C SER A 235 5.51 -35.53 -19.93
N GLY A 236 6.01 -35.26 -18.72
CA GLY A 236 5.22 -34.78 -17.57
C GLY A 236 5.10 -33.26 -17.50
N VAL A 237 6.13 -32.54 -17.95
CA VAL A 237 6.19 -31.06 -17.99
C VAL A 237 5.58 -30.47 -19.29
N SER A 238 5.41 -31.27 -20.36
CA SER A 238 4.94 -30.85 -21.71
C SER A 238 3.46 -30.49 -21.79
N GLY A 239 2.77 -30.33 -20.66
CA GLY A 239 1.39 -29.90 -20.59
C GLY A 239 1.20 -28.39 -20.57
N ILE A 240 2.20 -27.58 -20.96
CA ILE A 240 2.10 -26.11 -20.97
C ILE A 240 1.25 -25.67 -22.17
N SER A 241 -0.04 -26.00 -22.12
CA SER A 241 -1.10 -25.20 -22.72
C SER A 241 -1.17 -23.89 -21.95
N GLY A 242 -1.51 -22.78 -22.61
CA GLY A 242 -1.36 -21.40 -22.13
C GLY A 242 -2.17 -20.97 -20.90
N ASP A 243 -2.59 -21.90 -20.04
CA ASP A 243 -3.38 -21.70 -18.81
C ASP A 243 -2.61 -22.10 -17.53
N GLN A 244 -1.33 -22.47 -17.63
CA GLN A 244 -0.49 -22.88 -16.49
C GLN A 244 0.32 -21.71 -15.89
N SER A 245 0.39 -21.65 -14.56
CA SER A 245 1.11 -20.62 -13.80
C SER A 245 2.61 -20.61 -14.08
N SER A 246 3.17 -19.43 -14.33
CA SER A 246 4.62 -19.27 -14.54
C SER A 246 5.42 -19.45 -13.24
N PRO A 247 6.72 -19.78 -13.29
CA PRO A 247 7.56 -19.90 -12.10
C PRO A 247 7.58 -18.65 -11.22
N GLY A 248 7.56 -17.46 -11.84
CA GLY A 248 7.44 -16.18 -11.13
C GLY A 248 6.09 -16.03 -10.42
N GLN A 249 4.99 -16.41 -11.06
CA GLN A 249 3.66 -16.38 -10.41
C GLN A 249 3.57 -17.32 -9.21
N ILE A 250 4.18 -18.51 -9.31
CA ILE A 250 4.27 -19.46 -8.19
C ILE A 250 5.13 -18.86 -7.06
N TYR A 251 6.23 -18.18 -7.38
CA TYR A 251 7.05 -17.48 -6.39
C TYR A 251 6.26 -16.35 -5.70
N ASP A 252 5.48 -15.57 -6.44
CA ASP A 252 4.59 -14.54 -5.88
C ASP A 252 3.52 -15.14 -4.96
N GLU A 253 2.98 -16.31 -5.30
CA GLU A 253 2.07 -17.07 -4.43
C GLU A 253 2.76 -17.50 -3.13
N LEU A 254 4.02 -17.92 -3.19
CA LEU A 254 4.84 -18.25 -2.02
C LEU A 254 5.09 -17.01 -1.15
N GLN A 255 5.48 -15.88 -1.74
CA GLN A 255 5.68 -14.61 -1.04
C GLN A 255 4.41 -14.09 -0.37
N THR A 256 3.25 -14.30 -0.99
CA THR A 256 1.94 -13.91 -0.44
C THR A 256 1.38 -14.92 0.58
N GLY A 257 2.11 -16.00 0.88
CA GLY A 257 1.71 -17.02 1.86
C GLY A 257 0.65 -18.00 1.36
N ARG A 258 0.35 -18.04 0.05
CA ARG A 258 -0.62 -18.97 -0.57
C ARG A 258 0.01 -20.34 -0.84
N LEU A 259 0.55 -20.97 0.21
CA LEU A 259 1.33 -22.22 0.11
C LEU A 259 0.56 -23.39 -0.52
N ALA A 260 -0.73 -23.52 -0.22
CA ALA A 260 -1.55 -24.60 -0.78
C ALA A 260 -1.72 -24.47 -2.31
N THR A 261 -1.96 -23.25 -2.79
CA THR A 261 -2.09 -22.94 -4.23
C THR A 261 -0.76 -23.14 -4.95
N ALA A 262 0.33 -22.59 -4.42
CA ALA A 262 1.66 -22.77 -4.98
C ALA A 262 2.08 -24.25 -5.04
N ARG A 263 1.72 -25.06 -4.01
CA ARG A 263 2.01 -26.50 -3.97
C ARG A 263 1.27 -27.24 -5.06
N GLU A 264 0.01 -26.90 -5.29
CA GLU A 264 -0.79 -27.51 -6.34
C GLU A 264 -0.28 -27.15 -7.73
N HIS A 265 0.05 -25.88 -7.97
CA HIS A 265 0.67 -25.46 -9.23
C HIS A 265 2.03 -26.16 -9.47
N LEU A 266 2.86 -26.33 -8.44
CA LEU A 266 4.12 -27.08 -8.55
C LEU A 266 3.90 -28.57 -8.83
N ARG A 267 2.89 -29.20 -8.21
CA ARG A 267 2.52 -30.59 -8.50
C ARG A 267 2.09 -30.75 -9.95
N GLN A 268 1.27 -29.84 -10.46
CA GLN A 268 0.80 -29.85 -11.84
C GLN A 268 1.96 -29.69 -12.83
N LEU A 269 2.88 -28.76 -12.57
CA LEU A 269 4.09 -28.59 -13.39
C LEU A 269 4.99 -29.82 -13.40
N CYS A 270 5.08 -30.53 -12.27
CA CYS A 270 5.91 -31.73 -12.14
C CYS A 270 5.19 -33.03 -12.51
N GLY A 271 3.90 -32.99 -12.84
CA GLY A 271 3.07 -34.18 -13.08
C GLY A 271 2.88 -35.10 -11.87
N ILE A 272 3.02 -34.58 -10.65
CA ILE A 272 2.92 -35.34 -9.39
C ILE A 272 1.45 -35.50 -9.01
N ARG A 273 1.01 -36.73 -8.70
CA ARG A 273 -0.37 -36.98 -8.26
C ARG A 273 -0.59 -36.57 -6.81
N ILE A 274 -1.84 -36.31 -6.43
CA ILE A 274 -2.21 -35.85 -5.07
C ILE A 274 -1.78 -36.85 -3.98
N ASP A 275 -1.77 -38.15 -4.31
CA ASP A 275 -1.41 -39.27 -3.42
C ASP A 275 0.10 -39.58 -3.39
N GLU A 276 0.90 -38.95 -4.24
CA GLU A 276 2.34 -39.16 -4.30
C GLU A 276 3.09 -38.22 -3.33
N PRO A 277 4.16 -38.71 -2.67
CA PRO A 277 4.97 -37.89 -1.78
C PRO A 277 5.64 -36.77 -2.58
N THR A 278 5.67 -35.59 -1.99
CA THR A 278 6.28 -34.42 -2.63
C THR A 278 7.79 -34.39 -2.40
N PRO A 279 8.53 -33.61 -3.20
CA PRO A 279 9.96 -33.39 -2.95
C PRO A 279 10.25 -32.85 -1.54
N VAL A 280 9.31 -32.12 -0.94
CA VAL A 280 9.39 -31.63 0.45
C VAL A 280 9.60 -32.78 1.44
N ASP A 281 8.86 -33.88 1.30
CA ASP A 281 8.95 -35.05 2.18
C ASP A 281 10.30 -35.78 2.04
N ARG A 282 10.88 -35.73 0.83
CA ARG A 282 12.23 -36.28 0.57
C ARG A 282 13.31 -35.40 1.21
N ILE A 283 13.15 -34.08 1.16
CA ILE A 283 14.06 -33.14 1.84
C ILE A 283 14.01 -33.35 3.35
N ASP A 284 12.82 -33.51 3.94
CA ASP A 284 12.66 -33.81 5.38
C ASP A 284 13.45 -35.06 5.80
N THR A 285 13.45 -36.09 4.95
CA THR A 285 14.22 -37.32 5.20
C THR A 285 15.73 -37.07 5.23
N CYS A 286 16.23 -36.15 4.39
CA CYS A 286 17.64 -35.75 4.38
C CYS A 286 17.99 -34.96 5.66
N ILE A 287 17.16 -34.00 6.06
CA ILE A 287 17.37 -33.20 7.27
C ILE A 287 17.40 -34.08 8.52
N GLY A 288 16.48 -35.05 8.63
CA GLY A 288 16.40 -35.97 9.76
C GLY A 288 17.65 -36.84 9.92
N ARG A 289 18.37 -37.14 8.83
CA ARG A 289 19.66 -37.86 8.87
C ARG A 289 20.85 -36.96 9.19
N GLY A 290 20.78 -35.68 8.77
CA GLY A 290 21.85 -34.69 8.91
C GLY A 290 21.85 -33.91 10.23
N GLY A 291 20.98 -34.24 11.18
CA GLY A 291 20.94 -33.54 12.47
C GLY A 291 20.43 -32.10 12.39
N GLY A 292 19.56 -31.78 11.42
CA GLY A 292 18.96 -30.46 11.27
C GLY A 292 19.59 -29.56 10.19
N GLU A 293 20.67 -30.00 9.55
CA GLU A 293 21.27 -29.30 8.39
C GLU A 293 21.46 -30.24 7.19
N VAL A 294 21.32 -29.71 5.97
CA VAL A 294 21.61 -30.42 4.71
C VAL A 294 22.45 -29.51 3.82
N SER A 295 23.51 -30.06 3.21
CA SER A 295 24.41 -29.30 2.34
C SER A 295 23.73 -28.95 1.00
N GLY A 296 24.15 -27.85 0.38
CA GLY A 296 23.69 -27.47 -0.96
C GLY A 296 23.91 -28.57 -1.99
N ASP A 297 25.09 -29.20 -1.98
CA ASP A 297 25.43 -30.29 -2.89
C ASP A 297 24.49 -31.49 -2.76
N ASP A 298 24.10 -31.86 -1.53
CA ASP A 298 23.13 -32.94 -1.30
C ASP A 298 21.73 -32.57 -1.84
N LEU A 299 21.34 -31.29 -1.73
CA LEU A 299 20.07 -30.81 -2.28
C LEU A 299 20.09 -30.79 -3.80
N VAL A 300 21.21 -30.40 -4.42
CA VAL A 300 21.40 -30.47 -5.88
C VAL A 300 21.34 -31.93 -6.35
N GLN A 301 22.06 -32.82 -5.66
CA GLN A 301 22.04 -34.25 -5.94
C GLN A 301 20.60 -34.81 -5.88
N LEU A 302 19.83 -34.46 -4.85
CA LEU A 302 18.45 -34.91 -4.70
C LEU A 302 17.51 -34.33 -5.76
N LEU A 303 17.46 -33.00 -5.90
CA LEU A 303 16.44 -32.32 -6.70
C LEU A 303 16.78 -32.31 -8.20
N VAL A 304 18.05 -32.07 -8.54
CA VAL A 304 18.49 -31.92 -9.94
C VAL A 304 18.93 -33.26 -10.53
N HIS A 305 19.57 -34.14 -9.76
CA HIS A 305 20.10 -35.40 -10.31
C HIS A 305 19.18 -36.61 -10.07
N GLU A 306 18.65 -36.81 -8.87
CA GLU A 306 17.74 -37.92 -8.60
C GLU A 306 16.32 -37.68 -9.10
N LEU A 307 15.77 -36.48 -8.84
CA LEU A 307 14.42 -36.09 -9.26
C LEU A 307 14.38 -35.43 -10.65
N ARG A 308 15.53 -35.02 -11.20
CA ARG A 308 15.66 -34.43 -12.54
C ARG A 308 14.83 -33.15 -12.74
N TYR A 309 14.67 -32.35 -11.70
CA TYR A 309 14.03 -31.05 -11.84
C TYR A 309 15.00 -30.00 -12.40
N PRO A 310 14.53 -29.16 -13.35
CA PRO A 310 15.23 -27.95 -13.75
C PRO A 310 15.54 -27.07 -12.54
N PRO A 311 16.64 -26.29 -12.56
CA PRO A 311 17.04 -25.43 -11.44
C PRO A 311 15.93 -24.51 -10.92
N ALA A 312 15.12 -23.95 -11.83
CA ALA A 312 13.98 -23.12 -11.48
C ALA A 312 12.93 -23.88 -10.64
N ILE A 313 12.57 -25.10 -11.04
CA ILE A 313 11.60 -25.94 -10.34
C ILE A 313 12.18 -26.45 -9.02
N ALA A 314 13.46 -26.87 -9.01
CA ALA A 314 14.17 -27.26 -7.80
C ALA A 314 14.20 -26.12 -6.76
N SER A 315 14.50 -24.90 -7.21
CA SER A 315 14.50 -23.69 -6.38
C SER A 315 13.12 -23.41 -5.77
N LEU A 316 12.04 -23.54 -6.54
CA LEU A 316 10.68 -23.35 -6.02
C LEU A 316 10.29 -24.41 -4.98
N TRP A 317 10.68 -25.68 -5.18
CA TRP A 317 10.45 -26.74 -4.18
C TRP A 317 11.26 -26.51 -2.90
N LEU A 318 12.48 -25.98 -2.99
CA LEU A 318 13.25 -25.57 -1.83
C LEU A 318 12.57 -24.44 -1.06
N VAL A 319 12.16 -23.38 -1.74
CA VAL A 319 11.46 -22.25 -1.12
C VAL A 319 10.14 -22.72 -0.50
N MET A 320 9.37 -23.58 -1.18
CA MET A 320 8.18 -24.21 -0.62
C MET A 320 8.48 -24.92 0.71
N HIS A 321 9.52 -25.75 0.73
CA HIS A 321 9.92 -26.47 1.94
C HIS A 321 10.30 -25.50 3.07
N VAL A 322 11.05 -24.44 2.76
CA VAL A 322 11.43 -23.39 3.72
C VAL A 322 10.21 -22.75 4.37
N LEU A 323 9.20 -22.39 3.57
CA LEU A 323 8.00 -21.74 4.07
C LEU A 323 7.10 -22.70 4.86
N ASP A 324 6.91 -23.92 4.35
CA ASP A 324 6.00 -24.92 4.93
C ASP A 324 6.52 -25.50 6.26
N ARG A 325 7.86 -25.66 6.37
CA ARG A 325 8.51 -26.21 7.58
C ARG A 325 9.09 -25.14 8.50
N GLY A 326 9.07 -23.87 8.10
CA GLY A 326 9.68 -22.77 8.87
C GLY A 326 11.21 -22.83 8.93
N ALA A 327 11.83 -23.50 7.95
CA ALA A 327 13.28 -23.67 7.82
C ALA A 327 13.98 -22.38 7.33
N GLU A 328 15.30 -22.45 7.13
CA GLU A 328 16.13 -21.36 6.61
C GLU A 328 17.14 -21.88 5.57
N LEU A 329 17.21 -21.19 4.42
CA LEU A 329 18.25 -21.38 3.42
C LEU A 329 19.37 -20.36 3.62
N VAL A 330 20.60 -20.84 3.58
CA VAL A 330 21.81 -20.01 3.59
C VAL A 330 22.35 -19.99 2.17
N LEU A 331 22.43 -18.80 1.58
CA LEU A 331 22.79 -18.56 0.19
C LEU A 331 24.09 -17.76 0.09
N PHE A 332 24.84 -17.94 -1.00
CA PHE A 332 25.87 -16.97 -1.41
C PHE A 332 25.22 -15.68 -1.92
N GLU A 333 25.84 -14.53 -1.64
CA GLU A 333 25.38 -13.21 -2.12
C GLU A 333 25.32 -13.15 -3.66
N SER A 334 24.30 -12.45 -4.18
CA SER A 334 24.11 -12.30 -5.63
C SER A 334 25.17 -11.35 -6.22
N GLY A 335 25.83 -11.74 -7.30
CA GLY A 335 26.70 -10.84 -8.09
C GLY A 335 28.19 -10.80 -7.70
N VAL A 336 28.66 -11.64 -6.77
CA VAL A 336 30.10 -11.83 -6.54
C VAL A 336 30.60 -13.00 -7.40
N PRO A 337 31.40 -12.78 -8.46
CA PRO A 337 31.92 -13.88 -9.25
C PRO A 337 32.86 -14.73 -8.38
N GLU A 338 32.64 -16.05 -8.39
CA GLU A 338 33.60 -17.03 -7.88
C GLU A 338 34.92 -16.80 -8.60
N ARG A 339 35.88 -16.20 -7.91
CA ARG A 339 37.22 -16.00 -8.44
C ARG A 339 37.99 -17.32 -8.24
N GLU A 340 37.79 -18.28 -9.14
CA GLU A 340 38.66 -19.45 -9.24
C GLU A 340 40.06 -19.02 -9.72
N GLY A 341 40.91 -18.62 -8.78
CA GLY A 341 42.34 -18.44 -8.99
C GLY A 341 43.10 -19.64 -8.41
N PRO A 342 43.98 -20.31 -9.18
CA PRO A 342 44.78 -21.39 -8.63
C PRO A 342 45.91 -20.79 -7.77
N GLY A 343 45.78 -20.90 -6.45
CA GLY A 343 46.86 -20.60 -5.51
C GLY A 343 46.54 -19.47 -4.53
N GLY A 344 45.71 -19.78 -3.52
CA GLY A 344 45.45 -18.89 -2.40
C GLY A 344 44.63 -19.58 -1.33
N ALA A 345 45.26 -20.47 -0.56
CA ALA A 345 44.64 -21.03 0.63
C ALA A 345 44.45 -19.92 1.69
N GLY A 346 43.20 -19.70 2.10
CA GLY A 346 42.85 -19.01 3.33
C GLY A 346 42.17 -17.64 3.15
N THR A 347 40.89 -17.58 3.52
CA THR A 347 40.12 -16.40 3.96
C THR A 347 39.67 -15.35 2.93
N ARG A 348 38.75 -15.68 2.01
CA ARG A 348 37.89 -14.64 1.38
C ARG A 348 36.71 -15.26 0.61
N SER A 349 35.49 -14.77 0.91
CA SER A 349 34.16 -15.14 0.40
C SER A 349 33.28 -16.11 1.22
N GLU A 350 33.67 -16.49 2.44
CA GLU A 350 32.77 -17.23 3.35
C GLU A 350 31.79 -16.32 4.13
N ASN A 351 32.02 -15.00 4.13
CA ASN A 351 31.46 -14.08 5.12
C ASN A 351 30.22 -13.29 4.64
N LEU A 352 29.83 -13.42 3.37
CA LEU A 352 28.66 -12.74 2.81
C LEU A 352 27.62 -13.79 2.46
N ARG A 353 26.77 -14.08 3.44
CA ARG A 353 25.71 -15.08 3.32
C ARG A 353 24.37 -14.41 3.46
N GLU A 354 23.50 -14.66 2.50
CA GLU A 354 22.10 -14.25 2.56
C GLU A 354 21.28 -15.36 3.23
N HIS A 355 20.26 -14.97 3.99
CA HIS A 355 19.42 -15.91 4.73
C HIS A 355 17.97 -15.79 4.26
N LEU A 356 17.51 -16.79 3.51
CA LEU A 356 16.14 -16.86 3.04
C LEU A 356 15.31 -17.74 3.99
N SER A 357 14.27 -17.14 4.54
CA SER A 357 13.27 -17.81 5.38
C SER A 357 11.89 -17.24 5.05
N GLY A 358 10.83 -17.81 5.62
CA GLY A 358 9.49 -17.20 5.50
C GLY A 358 9.37 -15.77 6.02
N ASN A 359 10.33 -15.33 6.85
CA ASN A 359 10.32 -14.00 7.39
C ASN A 359 11.01 -12.99 6.45
N THR A 360 11.93 -13.46 5.59
CA THR A 360 12.79 -12.63 4.74
C THR A 360 12.49 -12.77 3.25
N ILE A 361 11.64 -13.71 2.83
CA ILE A 361 11.31 -13.96 1.41
C ILE A 361 10.83 -12.72 0.65
N SER A 362 10.23 -11.73 1.33
CA SER A 362 9.81 -10.46 0.72
C SER A 362 10.96 -9.60 0.22
N GLU A 363 12.20 -9.88 0.64
CA GLU A 363 13.40 -9.14 0.26
C GLU A 363 14.14 -9.79 -0.92
N PHE A 364 13.65 -10.93 -1.42
CA PHE A 364 14.26 -11.67 -2.52
C PHE A 364 13.34 -11.67 -3.73
N ASP A 365 13.92 -11.42 -4.91
CA ASP A 365 13.24 -11.67 -6.18
C ASP A 365 13.38 -13.15 -6.56
N PHE A 366 12.51 -13.62 -7.47
CA PHE A 366 12.62 -14.97 -8.00
C PHE A 366 13.95 -15.16 -8.75
N ASP A 367 14.76 -16.10 -8.28
CA ASP A 367 16.02 -16.51 -8.89
C ASP A 367 15.94 -18.00 -9.28
N ALA A 368 15.96 -18.27 -10.59
CA ALA A 368 15.96 -19.64 -11.11
C ALA A 368 17.21 -20.44 -10.72
N GLY A 369 18.32 -19.74 -10.42
CA GLY A 369 19.58 -20.29 -9.94
C GLY A 369 19.70 -20.33 -8.42
N LEU A 370 18.63 -20.12 -7.65
CA LEU A 370 18.72 -20.14 -6.19
C LEU A 370 19.29 -21.46 -5.64
N ILE A 371 18.96 -22.59 -6.27
CA ILE A 371 19.55 -23.91 -5.96
C ILE A 371 21.08 -23.93 -6.11
N THR A 372 21.68 -23.22 -7.08
CA THR A 372 23.15 -23.18 -7.25
C THR A 372 23.82 -22.33 -6.19
N ARG A 373 23.13 -21.30 -5.71
CA ARG A 373 23.64 -20.40 -4.66
C ARG A 373 23.44 -20.97 -3.26
N THR A 374 22.71 -22.08 -3.13
CA THR A 374 22.40 -22.67 -1.84
C THR A 374 23.64 -23.31 -1.23
N VAL A 375 24.10 -22.79 -0.10
CA VAL A 375 25.19 -23.36 0.69
C VAL A 375 24.67 -24.51 1.54
N LYS A 376 23.54 -24.27 2.22
CA LYS A 376 22.88 -25.26 3.08
C LYS A 376 21.45 -24.87 3.43
N LEU A 377 20.67 -25.88 3.81
CA LEU A 377 19.34 -25.77 4.40
C LEU A 377 19.42 -26.12 5.89
N ARG A 378 18.74 -25.35 6.73
CA ARG A 378 18.67 -25.51 8.19
C ARG A 378 17.23 -25.67 8.63
N SER A 379 16.97 -26.57 9.57
CA SER A 379 15.64 -26.72 10.17
C SER A 379 15.26 -25.52 11.06
N GLU A 380 16.24 -24.87 11.68
CA GLU A 380 16.04 -23.72 12.57
C GLU A 380 16.61 -22.43 11.97
N LYS A 381 15.91 -21.33 12.19
CA LYS A 381 16.31 -20.00 11.75
C LYS A 381 17.50 -19.50 12.57
N SER A 382 18.40 -18.77 11.92
CA SER A 382 19.52 -18.17 12.63
C SER A 382 19.10 -16.89 13.36
N ASP A 383 19.63 -16.71 14.57
CA ASP A 383 19.54 -15.47 15.35
C ASP A 383 20.86 -14.67 15.31
N ALA A 384 21.73 -15.01 14.36
CA ALA A 384 22.92 -14.23 14.09
C ALA A 384 22.56 -12.88 13.47
N TRP A 385 23.38 -11.86 13.74
CA TRP A 385 23.18 -10.49 13.25
C TRP A 385 22.97 -10.44 11.73
N ASP A 386 23.83 -11.15 10.98
CA ASP A 386 23.79 -11.16 9.51
C ASP A 386 22.49 -11.80 8.97
N ALA A 387 21.95 -12.81 9.66
CA ALA A 387 20.70 -13.48 9.26
C ALA A 387 19.45 -12.61 9.48
N VAL A 388 19.52 -11.67 10.41
CA VAL A 388 18.41 -10.79 10.78
C VAL A 388 18.59 -9.37 10.24
N LEU A 389 19.67 -9.13 9.49
CA LEU A 389 20.03 -7.83 8.94
C LEU A 389 18.88 -7.13 8.19
N PRO A 390 18.01 -7.84 7.42
CA PRO A 390 16.85 -7.20 6.80
C PRO A 390 15.88 -6.56 7.80
N PHE A 391 15.66 -7.17 8.97
CA PHE A 391 14.85 -6.57 10.04
C PHE A 391 15.55 -5.37 10.67
N LEU A 392 16.87 -5.46 10.87
CA LEU A 392 17.66 -4.41 11.51
C LEU A 392 17.73 -3.14 10.64
N LYS A 393 17.88 -3.32 9.32
CA LYS A 393 17.92 -2.23 8.34
C LYS A 393 16.64 -1.39 8.28
N LEU A 394 15.51 -1.91 8.77
CA LEU A 394 14.27 -1.12 8.87
C LEU A 394 14.36 0.00 9.93
N VAL A 395 15.20 -0.17 10.96
CA VAL A 395 15.41 0.80 12.04
C VAL A 395 16.73 1.54 11.86
N ALA A 396 17.80 0.82 11.53
CA ALA A 396 19.13 1.36 11.29
C ALA A 396 19.59 1.01 9.86
N PRO A 397 19.27 1.82 8.85
CA PRO A 397 19.63 1.57 7.45
C PRO A 397 21.14 1.35 7.21
N GLN A 398 21.97 1.91 8.07
CA GLN A 398 23.43 1.78 8.08
C GLN A 398 23.94 0.44 8.60
N ALA A 399 23.09 -0.43 9.16
CA ALA A 399 23.50 -1.74 9.65
C ALA A 399 24.09 -2.59 8.51
N ASN A 400 25.30 -3.10 8.71
CA ASN A 400 26.04 -3.87 7.72
C ASN A 400 26.38 -5.28 8.20
N PHE A 401 26.84 -6.12 7.27
CA PHE A 401 27.39 -7.43 7.60
C PHE A 401 28.60 -7.29 8.52
N THR A 402 28.72 -8.22 9.47
CA THR A 402 29.85 -8.28 10.42
C THR A 402 31.20 -8.41 9.71
N ALA A 403 31.21 -8.92 8.47
CA ALA A 403 32.37 -9.09 7.61
C ALA A 403 33.10 -7.79 7.23
N PHE A 404 32.40 -6.64 7.21
CA PHE A 404 32.95 -5.37 6.72
C PHE A 404 33.64 -4.52 7.80
N GLY A 405 33.88 -5.06 9.00
CA GLY A 405 34.69 -4.39 10.03
C GLY A 405 33.98 -3.29 10.80
N GLY A 406 32.65 -3.17 10.69
CA GLY A 406 31.84 -2.44 11.66
C GLY A 406 31.86 -3.21 12.98
N GLY A 407 32.28 -2.56 14.08
CA GLY A 407 32.23 -3.20 15.39
C GLY A 407 30.79 -3.58 15.68
N ARG A 408 30.50 -4.88 15.84
CA ARG A 408 29.17 -5.41 16.18
C ARG A 408 28.49 -4.62 17.30
N ASP A 409 29.29 -4.14 18.24
CA ASP A 409 28.84 -3.34 19.38
C ASP A 409 28.47 -1.90 18.98
N SER A 410 29.22 -1.27 18.06
CA SER A 410 28.93 0.09 17.57
C SER A 410 27.63 0.13 16.75
N ASP A 411 27.43 -0.84 15.85
CA ASP A 411 26.22 -0.91 15.04
C ASP A 411 25.00 -1.30 15.89
N ALA A 412 25.20 -2.15 16.92
CA ALA A 412 24.15 -2.48 17.87
C ALA A 412 23.75 -1.28 18.75
N THR A 413 24.72 -0.51 19.27
CA THR A 413 24.44 0.71 20.03
C THR A 413 23.72 1.75 19.17
N GLU A 414 24.15 1.96 17.93
CA GLU A 414 23.47 2.87 17.02
C GLU A 414 22.04 2.39 16.72
N PHE A 415 21.83 1.08 16.53
CA PHE A 415 20.50 0.50 16.38
C PHE A 415 19.61 0.81 17.59
N GLU A 416 20.12 0.65 18.81
CA GLU A 416 19.37 0.95 20.04
C GLU A 416 18.99 2.44 20.13
N ILE A 417 19.88 3.36 19.73
CA ILE A 417 19.58 4.80 19.67
C ILE A 417 18.46 5.10 18.64
N GLN A 418 18.51 4.47 17.47
CA GLN A 418 17.47 4.65 16.45
C GLN A 418 16.14 4.03 16.89
N LEU A 419 16.17 2.86 17.53
CA LEU A 419 14.99 2.21 18.09
C LEU A 419 14.32 3.10 19.14
N GLU A 420 15.10 3.72 20.03
CA GLU A 420 14.61 4.67 21.02
C GLU A 420 13.94 5.88 20.36
N THR A 421 14.55 6.40 19.29
CA THR A 421 14.01 7.53 18.54
C THR A 421 12.65 7.19 17.93
N LEU A 422 12.50 6.01 17.33
CA LEU A 422 11.22 5.54 16.78
C LEU A 422 10.18 5.30 17.88
N ARG A 423 10.59 4.71 19.01
CA ARG A 423 9.74 4.52 20.19
C ARG A 423 9.16 5.85 20.69
N SER A 424 10.01 6.85 20.86
CA SER A 424 9.61 8.19 21.31
C SER A 424 8.63 8.85 20.34
N ARG A 425 8.90 8.78 19.02
CA ARG A 425 8.01 9.33 17.99
C ARG A 425 6.63 8.66 18.01
N MET A 426 6.58 7.34 18.12
CA MET A 426 5.33 6.61 18.17
C MET A 426 4.52 6.94 19.45
N GLN A 427 5.17 7.07 20.61
CA GLN A 427 4.51 7.47 21.85
C GLN A 427 3.92 8.88 21.77
N GLN A 428 4.58 9.80 21.04
CA GLN A 428 4.06 11.15 20.79
C GLN A 428 2.91 11.16 19.77
N ALA A 429 3.00 10.34 18.72
CA ALA A 429 2.03 10.32 17.63
C ALA A 429 0.71 9.63 17.99
N SER A 430 0.80 8.53 18.74
CA SER A 430 -0.33 7.62 18.98
C SER A 430 -1.55 8.33 19.60
N PRO A 431 -1.42 9.16 20.65
CA PRO A 431 -2.58 9.88 21.22
C PRO A 431 -3.22 10.87 20.24
N ALA A 432 -2.41 11.57 19.43
CA ALA A 432 -2.91 12.53 18.45
C ALA A 432 -3.68 11.84 17.32
N MET A 433 -3.14 10.73 16.81
CA MET A 433 -3.81 9.93 15.77
C MET A 433 -5.10 9.29 16.28
N PHE A 434 -5.11 8.82 17.53
CA PHE A 434 -6.32 8.24 18.14
C PHE A 434 -7.46 9.27 18.28
N ARG A 435 -7.16 10.50 18.75
CA ARG A 435 -8.16 11.58 18.80
C ARG A 435 -8.68 11.94 17.42
N LEU A 436 -7.78 12.02 16.43
CA LEU A 436 -8.12 12.32 15.06
C LEU A 436 -9.04 11.25 14.44
N GLU A 437 -8.77 9.97 14.72
CA GLU A 437 -9.58 8.83 14.28
C GLU A 437 -11.02 8.90 14.84
N ILE A 438 -11.15 9.23 16.14
CA ILE A 438 -12.45 9.45 16.79
C ILE A 438 -13.18 10.63 16.15
N ALA A 439 -12.49 11.77 15.97
CA ALA A 439 -13.10 12.98 15.43
C ALA A 439 -13.63 12.77 14.00
N ALA A 440 -12.87 12.11 13.14
CA ALA A 440 -13.30 11.87 11.76
C ALA A 440 -14.36 10.77 11.62
N GLY A 441 -14.53 9.92 12.64
CA GLY A 441 -15.44 8.77 12.61
C GLY A 441 -14.92 7.58 11.80
N ALA A 442 -13.59 7.40 11.72
CA ALA A 442 -12.97 6.33 10.93
C ALA A 442 -12.95 4.97 11.64
N THR A 443 -14.12 4.47 12.05
CA THR A 443 -14.25 3.22 12.81
C THR A 443 -14.04 1.96 11.97
N ASP A 444 -14.32 2.02 10.66
CA ASP A 444 -14.28 0.83 9.78
C ASP A 444 -12.87 0.45 9.34
N ARG A 445 -11.94 1.42 9.31
CA ARG A 445 -10.53 1.22 8.93
C ARG A 445 -9.65 2.11 9.83
N PRO A 446 -9.33 1.65 11.05
CA PRO A 446 -8.57 2.43 12.00
C PRO A 446 -7.17 2.74 11.46
N LEU A 447 -6.76 4.00 11.53
CA LEU A 447 -5.39 4.42 11.21
C LEU A 447 -4.40 3.75 12.17
N THR A 448 -4.83 3.57 13.40
CA THR A 448 -4.02 3.03 14.50
C THR A 448 -4.03 1.49 14.56
N ARG A 449 -4.50 0.79 13.51
CA ARG A 449 -4.64 -0.68 13.48
C ARG A 449 -3.39 -1.42 13.97
N ASP A 450 -2.22 -1.04 13.45
CA ASP A 450 -0.95 -1.70 13.78
C ASP A 450 -0.18 -1.00 14.90
N ALA A 451 -0.70 0.08 15.48
CA ALA A 451 -0.01 0.87 16.49
C ALA A 451 0.32 0.06 17.75
N THR A 452 -0.58 -0.84 18.17
CA THR A 452 -0.35 -1.72 19.33
C THR A 452 0.73 -2.76 19.06
N ARG A 453 0.72 -3.36 17.87
CA ARG A 453 1.74 -4.34 17.41
C ARG A 453 3.11 -3.65 17.28
N LEU A 454 3.16 -2.49 16.64
CA LEU A 454 4.37 -1.67 16.54
C LEU A 454 4.89 -1.27 17.92
N ASN A 455 4.01 -0.86 18.84
CA ASN A 455 4.42 -0.49 20.20
C ASN A 455 5.10 -1.65 20.93
N LYS A 456 4.61 -2.88 20.79
CA LYS A 456 5.28 -4.05 21.36
C LYS A 456 6.66 -4.28 20.76
N VAL A 457 6.79 -4.15 19.44
CA VAL A 457 8.06 -4.38 18.73
C VAL A 457 9.09 -3.28 19.05
N LEU A 458 8.67 -2.02 19.13
CA LEU A 458 9.55 -0.87 19.34
C LEU A 458 9.86 -0.59 20.82
N SER A 459 9.14 -1.20 21.77
CA SER A 459 9.35 -0.97 23.21
C SER A 459 10.42 -1.86 23.85
N VAL A 460 10.98 -2.79 23.09
CA VAL A 460 12.06 -3.69 23.53
C VAL A 460 13.40 -2.95 23.68
N GLU A 461 14.32 -3.53 24.46
CA GLU A 461 15.58 -2.86 24.83
C GLU A 461 16.77 -3.29 23.97
N SER A 462 16.69 -4.44 23.29
CA SER A 462 17.79 -4.96 22.48
C SER A 462 17.35 -5.36 21.07
N TRP A 463 18.29 -5.33 20.12
CA TRP A 463 18.04 -5.77 18.74
C TRP A 463 17.57 -7.23 18.65
N ARG A 464 18.00 -8.11 19.56
CA ARG A 464 17.58 -9.51 19.59
C ARG A 464 16.10 -9.63 19.95
N GLU A 465 15.68 -8.94 20.99
CA GLU A 465 14.29 -8.88 21.41
C GLU A 465 13.40 -8.23 20.35
N TYR A 466 13.91 -7.18 19.69
CA TYR A 466 13.25 -6.56 18.54
C TYR A 466 12.99 -7.56 17.42
N VAL A 467 13.98 -8.37 17.04
CA VAL A 467 13.78 -9.37 15.98
C VAL A 467 12.77 -10.43 16.43
N VAL A 468 12.86 -10.92 17.66
CA VAL A 468 11.89 -11.90 18.19
C VAL A 468 10.47 -11.33 18.18
N ALA A 469 10.28 -10.09 18.65
CA ALA A 469 9.00 -9.41 18.66
C ALA A 469 8.49 -9.13 17.23
N ALA A 470 9.36 -8.66 16.33
CA ALA A 470 9.04 -8.41 14.92
C ALA A 470 8.56 -9.69 14.22
N ARG A 471 9.27 -10.81 14.43
CA ARG A 471 8.89 -12.12 13.91
C ARG A 471 7.55 -12.59 14.48
N GLY A 472 7.34 -12.43 15.79
CA GLY A 472 6.10 -12.86 16.47
C GLY A 472 4.88 -12.04 16.09
N GLU A 473 5.00 -10.71 16.02
CA GLU A 473 3.88 -9.82 15.76
C GLU A 473 3.61 -9.64 14.27
N PHE A 474 4.63 -9.51 13.40
CA PHE A 474 4.47 -9.22 11.96
C PHE A 474 4.78 -10.39 11.02
N GLY A 475 5.52 -11.40 11.47
CA GLY A 475 5.86 -12.59 10.68
C GLY A 475 6.96 -12.34 9.64
N SER A 476 6.86 -11.26 8.85
CA SER A 476 7.79 -10.94 7.76
C SER A 476 8.34 -9.52 7.81
N VAL A 477 9.50 -9.31 7.18
CA VAL A 477 10.14 -8.00 6.99
C VAL A 477 9.22 -7.08 6.19
N GLY A 478 8.61 -7.57 5.10
CA GLY A 478 7.69 -6.79 4.27
C GLY A 478 6.48 -6.28 5.05
N ALA A 479 5.87 -7.11 5.91
CA ALA A 479 4.74 -6.69 6.74
C ALA A 479 5.13 -5.62 7.78
N LEU A 480 6.30 -5.76 8.42
CA LEU A 480 6.80 -4.76 9.35
C LEU A 480 7.17 -3.45 8.64
N LYS A 481 7.81 -3.53 7.47
CA LYS A 481 8.17 -2.38 6.64
C LYS A 481 6.94 -1.58 6.23
N ALA A 482 5.87 -2.24 5.79
CA ALA A 482 4.60 -1.59 5.47
C ALA A 482 4.03 -0.85 6.69
N ALA A 483 4.01 -1.50 7.86
CA ALA A 483 3.53 -0.87 9.09
C ALA A 483 4.38 0.33 9.53
N LEU A 484 5.71 0.26 9.38
CA LEU A 484 6.61 1.37 9.67
C LEU A 484 6.44 2.54 8.68
N ILE A 485 6.17 2.26 7.40
CA ILE A 485 5.85 3.30 6.40
C ILE A 485 4.54 4.01 6.77
N ASP A 486 3.50 3.25 7.11
CA ASP A 486 2.21 3.82 7.54
C ASP A 486 2.39 4.66 8.81
N ALA A 487 3.18 4.18 9.78
CA ALA A 487 3.52 4.95 10.98
C ALA A 487 4.33 6.22 10.67
N ALA A 488 5.26 6.18 9.71
CA ALA A 488 6.02 7.34 9.30
C ALA A 488 5.13 8.43 8.69
N HIS A 489 4.13 8.07 7.88
CA HIS A 489 3.12 9.01 7.40
C HIS A 489 2.32 9.63 8.56
N GLN A 490 1.93 8.81 9.56
CA GLN A 490 1.24 9.30 10.75
C GLN A 490 2.10 10.26 11.57
N TRP A 491 3.40 10.01 11.69
CA TRP A 491 4.34 10.90 12.40
C TRP A 491 4.48 12.25 11.71
N ALA A 492 4.56 12.25 10.37
CA ALA A 492 4.56 13.47 9.59
C ALA A 492 3.24 14.26 9.74
N ALA A 493 2.13 13.56 10.03
CA ALA A 493 0.82 14.18 10.20
C ALA A 493 0.56 14.83 11.56
N ILE A 494 1.41 14.59 12.57
CA ILE A 494 1.22 15.13 13.92
C ILE A 494 1.08 16.66 13.90
N GLU A 495 1.90 17.35 13.10
CA GLU A 495 1.95 18.82 13.06
C GLU A 495 0.61 19.45 12.71
N TYR A 496 -0.18 18.81 11.84
CA TYR A 496 -1.47 19.30 11.38
C TYR A 496 -2.66 18.50 11.91
N ALA A 497 -2.44 17.41 12.64
CA ALA A 497 -3.49 16.56 13.21
C ALA A 497 -4.46 17.36 14.10
N ALA A 498 -3.94 18.24 14.95
CA ALA A 498 -4.76 19.08 15.83
C ALA A 498 -5.64 20.05 15.04
N ASP A 499 -5.14 20.59 13.93
CA ASP A 499 -5.89 21.50 13.08
C ASP A 499 -6.99 20.76 12.30
N ILE A 500 -6.71 19.54 11.82
CA ILE A 500 -7.73 18.67 11.21
C ILE A 500 -8.81 18.35 12.24
N GLU A 501 -8.43 17.91 13.44
CA GLU A 501 -9.35 17.58 14.54
C GLU A 501 -10.29 18.75 14.85
N ARG A 502 -9.75 19.96 15.07
CA ARG A 502 -10.57 21.16 15.33
C ARG A 502 -11.51 21.49 14.18
N THR A 503 -11.04 21.32 12.94
CA THR A 503 -11.86 21.61 11.76
C THR A 503 -13.02 20.63 11.61
N VAL A 504 -12.77 19.34 11.84
CA VAL A 504 -13.84 18.33 11.83
C VAL A 504 -14.85 18.60 12.93
N GLN A 505 -14.40 18.90 14.15
CA GLN A 505 -15.30 19.26 15.26
C GLN A 505 -16.12 20.52 14.96
N TYR A 506 -15.51 21.54 14.35
CA TYR A 506 -16.23 22.75 13.94
C TYR A 506 -17.33 22.43 12.93
N LEU A 507 -17.01 21.66 11.88
CA LEU A 507 -17.99 21.25 10.89
C LEU A 507 -19.11 20.41 11.52
N ASP A 508 -18.80 19.48 12.41
CA ASP A 508 -19.81 18.61 13.04
C ASP A 508 -20.72 19.37 14.01
N GLN A 509 -20.27 20.52 14.57
CA GLN A 509 -21.09 21.42 15.37
C GLN A 509 -22.00 22.34 14.53
N VAL A 510 -21.73 22.50 13.23
CA VAL A 510 -22.53 23.37 12.36
C VAL A 510 -23.85 22.67 12.05
N GLU A 511 -24.94 23.28 12.49
CA GLU A 511 -26.29 22.81 12.23
C GLU A 511 -27.09 23.89 11.50
N PHE A 512 -27.71 23.47 10.41
CA PHE A 512 -28.56 24.33 9.59
C PHE A 512 -30.02 24.19 10.00
N GLY A 513 -30.69 25.33 10.13
CA GLY A 513 -32.15 25.40 10.22
C GLY A 513 -32.81 25.29 8.84
N ARG A 514 -33.90 26.03 8.62
CA ARG A 514 -34.75 25.84 7.42
C ARG A 514 -34.31 26.61 6.17
N VAL A 515 -33.33 27.51 6.27
CA VAL A 515 -33.21 28.62 5.32
C VAL A 515 -32.12 28.41 4.25
N ASP A 516 -30.93 27.87 4.58
CA ASP A 516 -29.81 27.82 3.63
C ASP A 516 -29.40 26.41 3.19
N HIS A 517 -30.04 25.94 2.12
CA HIS A 517 -29.77 24.62 1.54
C HIS A 517 -28.42 24.55 0.81
N ALA A 518 -27.92 25.65 0.24
CA ALA A 518 -26.67 25.66 -0.54
C ALA A 518 -25.43 25.45 0.36
N LEU A 519 -25.27 26.27 1.40
CA LEU A 519 -24.18 26.13 2.38
C LEU A 519 -24.24 24.79 3.12
N ALA A 520 -25.45 24.26 3.35
CA ALA A 520 -25.64 22.94 3.94
C ALA A 520 -25.21 21.79 3.01
N VAL A 521 -25.41 21.92 1.69
CA VAL A 521 -24.92 20.95 0.71
C VAL A 521 -23.39 21.02 0.63
N GLU A 522 -22.82 22.22 0.55
CA GLU A 522 -21.36 22.41 0.53
C GLU A 522 -20.70 21.88 1.81
N HIS A 523 -21.29 22.13 2.98
CA HIS A 523 -20.88 21.56 4.26
C HIS A 523 -20.79 20.03 4.21
N ARG A 524 -21.83 19.35 3.70
CA ARG A 524 -21.82 17.89 3.53
C ARG A 524 -20.75 17.42 2.55
N VAL A 525 -20.55 18.16 1.45
CA VAL A 525 -19.51 17.84 0.46
C VAL A 525 -18.12 17.97 1.09
N LEU A 526 -17.85 19.08 1.80
CA LEU A 526 -16.60 19.29 2.53
C LEU A 526 -16.38 18.18 3.56
N ARG A 527 -17.41 17.85 4.36
CA ARG A 527 -17.32 16.77 5.36
C ARG A 527 -17.08 15.41 4.73
N SER A 528 -17.68 15.11 3.59
CA SER A 528 -17.50 13.83 2.87
C SER A 528 -16.09 13.65 2.30
N ARG A 529 -15.34 14.74 2.09
CA ARG A 529 -13.95 14.72 1.58
C ARG A 529 -12.91 14.46 2.67
N PHE A 530 -13.30 14.36 3.94
CA PHE A 530 -12.42 13.95 5.03
C PHE A 530 -12.18 12.44 5.01
N ASP A 531 -11.45 11.98 4.00
CA ASP A 531 -10.79 10.68 4.06
C ASP A 531 -9.43 10.85 4.77
N LEU A 532 -9.41 10.43 6.04
CA LEU A 532 -8.23 10.55 6.90
C LEU A 532 -6.97 9.94 6.30
N ARG A 533 -7.10 8.79 5.63
CA ARG A 533 -5.93 8.09 5.08
C ARG A 533 -5.30 8.92 3.97
N VAL A 534 -6.14 9.45 3.09
CA VAL A 534 -5.72 10.31 1.97
C VAL A 534 -5.08 11.61 2.46
N LEU A 535 -5.60 12.19 3.55
CA LEU A 535 -5.07 13.42 4.13
C LEU A 535 -3.69 13.21 4.78
N ILE A 536 -3.50 12.07 5.47
CA ILE A 536 -2.23 11.72 6.12
C ILE A 536 -1.15 11.35 5.09
N GLU A 537 -1.53 10.62 4.04
CA GLU A 537 -0.58 10.25 2.96
C GLU A 537 -0.16 11.48 2.11
N ASN A 538 -0.96 12.55 2.07
CA ASN A 538 -0.70 13.72 1.21
C ASN A 538 -0.94 15.06 1.94
N PRO A 539 0.09 15.66 2.58
CA PRO A 539 -0.04 16.92 3.32
C PRO A 539 -0.58 18.10 2.48
N ASN A 540 -0.26 18.14 1.18
CA ASN A 540 -0.72 19.20 0.27
C ASN A 540 -2.24 19.18 0.07
N ARG A 541 -2.89 17.99 0.19
CA ARG A 541 -4.34 17.88 0.11
C ARG A 541 -5.02 18.54 1.30
N TRP A 542 -4.39 18.45 2.48
CA TRP A 542 -4.88 19.15 3.67
C TRP A 542 -4.84 20.67 3.48
N GLN A 543 -3.75 21.22 2.94
CA GLN A 543 -3.65 22.67 2.70
C GLN A 543 -4.76 23.19 1.76
N ALA A 544 -4.98 22.51 0.63
CA ALA A 544 -6.04 22.89 -0.30
C ALA A 544 -7.44 22.78 0.33
N LEU A 545 -7.71 21.69 1.07
CA LEU A 545 -8.98 21.50 1.76
C LEU A 545 -9.21 22.57 2.84
N ARG A 546 -8.16 22.93 3.58
CA ARG A 546 -8.21 23.98 4.59
C ARG A 546 -8.58 25.33 3.99
N ASP A 547 -8.00 25.69 2.84
CA ASP A 547 -8.32 26.94 2.15
C ASP A 547 -9.76 26.97 1.64
N GLU A 548 -10.29 25.83 1.17
CA GLU A 548 -11.70 25.71 0.80
C GLU A 548 -12.63 25.86 2.01
N ILE A 549 -12.30 25.22 3.13
CA ILE A 549 -13.07 25.31 4.38
C ILE A 549 -13.06 26.72 4.94
N GLU A 550 -11.92 27.41 4.92
CA GLU A 550 -11.84 28.79 5.40
C GLU A 550 -12.67 29.73 4.52
N ARG A 551 -12.73 29.48 3.21
CA ARG A 551 -13.60 30.23 2.29
C ARG A 551 -15.08 30.00 2.61
N TRP A 552 -15.49 28.73 2.75
CA TRP A 552 -16.85 28.37 3.15
C TRP A 552 -17.21 28.94 4.53
N ARG A 553 -16.26 28.96 5.47
CA ARG A 553 -16.45 29.51 6.82
C ARG A 553 -16.72 31.01 6.78
N GLN A 554 -16.04 31.75 5.91
CA GLN A 554 -16.29 33.18 5.71
C GLN A 554 -17.69 33.43 5.15
N GLU A 555 -18.14 32.60 4.21
CA GLU A 555 -19.51 32.66 3.66
C GLU A 555 -20.56 32.30 4.71
N TYR A 556 -20.34 31.23 5.49
CA TYR A 556 -21.18 30.85 6.62
C TYR A 556 -21.26 31.97 7.66
N ARG A 557 -20.13 32.60 8.02
CA ARG A 557 -20.11 33.73 8.95
C ARG A 557 -20.92 34.90 8.44
N LYS A 558 -20.81 35.23 7.15
CA LYS A 558 -21.59 36.31 6.55
C LYS A 558 -23.09 36.02 6.65
N ALA A 559 -23.53 34.84 6.21
CA ALA A 559 -24.93 34.43 6.29
C ALA A 559 -25.44 34.40 7.75
N TYR A 560 -24.62 33.91 8.68
CA TYR A 560 -24.94 33.89 10.10
C TYR A 560 -25.13 35.29 10.68
N LEU A 561 -24.25 36.24 10.39
CA LEU A 561 -24.36 37.61 10.91
C LEU A 561 -25.59 38.33 10.33
N GLU A 562 -25.92 38.07 9.06
CA GLU A 562 -27.14 38.57 8.43
C GLU A 562 -28.39 38.00 9.14
N ASP A 563 -28.51 36.67 9.29
CA ASP A 563 -29.64 36.02 9.99
C ASP A 563 -29.73 36.47 11.46
N HIS A 564 -28.59 36.58 12.15
CA HIS A 564 -28.51 37.05 13.52
C HIS A 564 -28.98 38.51 13.66
N SER A 565 -28.60 39.40 12.74
CA SER A 565 -29.04 40.80 12.76
C SER A 565 -30.56 40.92 12.55
N LEU A 566 -31.12 40.16 11.59
CA LEU A 566 -32.55 40.11 11.33
C LEU A 566 -33.33 39.53 12.51
N ARG A 567 -32.78 38.51 13.18
CA ARG A 567 -33.33 37.97 14.41
C ARG A 567 -33.32 39.01 15.52
N GLN A 568 -32.20 39.70 15.74
CA GLN A 568 -32.10 40.73 16.76
C GLN A 568 -33.09 41.89 16.54
N GLU A 569 -33.33 42.30 15.29
CA GLU A 569 -34.32 43.33 14.93
C GLU A 569 -35.76 42.87 15.21
N ARG A 570 -36.09 41.62 14.86
CA ARG A 570 -37.39 41.02 15.20
C ARG A 570 -37.58 40.93 16.72
N ASP A 571 -36.57 40.45 17.43
CA ASP A 571 -36.65 40.29 18.88
C ASP A 571 -36.78 41.66 19.58
N ARG A 572 -36.14 42.73 19.05
CA ARG A 572 -36.34 44.11 19.51
C ARG A 572 -37.79 44.58 19.29
N THR A 573 -38.37 44.28 18.13
CA THR A 573 -39.77 44.60 17.84
C THR A 573 -40.73 43.91 18.82
N VAL A 574 -40.48 42.63 19.12
CA VAL A 574 -41.26 41.88 20.12
C VAL A 574 -41.04 42.43 21.53
N ARG A 575 -39.81 42.82 21.89
CA ARG A 575 -39.55 43.50 23.18
C ARG A 575 -40.36 44.79 23.31
N ASP A 576 -40.41 45.62 22.27
CA ASP A 576 -41.20 46.85 22.29
C ASP A 576 -42.70 46.55 22.44
N GLN A 577 -43.19 45.47 21.81
CA GLN A 577 -44.57 45.01 22.00
C GLN A 577 -44.82 44.50 23.42
N ILE A 578 -43.88 43.75 24.01
CA ILE A 578 -43.93 43.32 25.40
C ILE A 578 -44.00 44.54 26.33
N GLU A 579 -43.16 45.56 26.13
CA GLU A 579 -43.16 46.74 26.99
C GLU A 579 -44.50 47.49 26.93
N ARG A 580 -45.08 47.67 25.74
CA ARG A 580 -46.41 48.26 25.56
C ARG A 580 -47.51 47.42 26.21
N THR A 581 -47.47 46.11 26.03
CA THR A 581 -48.49 45.19 26.56
C THR A 581 -48.39 45.05 28.07
N THR A 582 -47.18 45.14 28.65
CA THR A 582 -46.97 45.15 30.10
C THR A 582 -47.73 46.30 30.76
N LYS A 583 -47.75 47.49 30.14
CA LYS A 583 -48.57 48.61 30.64
C LYS A 583 -50.06 48.28 30.65
N ARG A 584 -50.55 47.59 29.61
CA ARG A 584 -51.95 47.15 29.53
C ARG A 584 -52.30 46.08 30.56
N VAL A 585 -51.40 45.14 30.84
CA VAL A 585 -51.59 44.14 31.90
C VAL A 585 -51.76 44.80 33.27
N LEU A 586 -50.97 45.84 33.57
CA LEU A 586 -51.13 46.62 34.81
C LEU A 586 -52.48 47.33 34.88
N GLN A 587 -52.98 47.84 33.76
CA GLN A 587 -54.32 48.46 33.68
C GLN A 587 -55.45 47.42 33.82
N ILE A 588 -55.30 46.20 33.29
CA ILE A 588 -56.25 45.10 33.52
C ILE A 588 -56.32 44.76 35.02
N ASP A 589 -55.17 44.68 35.72
CA ASP A 589 -55.13 44.48 37.18
C ASP A 589 -55.92 45.58 37.92
N GLN A 590 -55.80 46.84 37.48
CA GLN A 590 -56.58 47.95 38.02
C GLN A 590 -58.08 47.83 37.72
N PHE A 591 -58.47 47.43 36.51
CA PHE A 591 -59.87 47.19 36.16
C PHE A 591 -60.49 46.04 36.96
N GLU A 592 -59.74 44.97 37.23
CA GLU A 592 -60.20 43.85 38.05
C GLU A 592 -60.47 44.23 39.51
N ARG A 593 -59.89 45.34 40.00
CA ARG A 593 -60.21 45.89 41.34
C ARG A 593 -61.56 46.62 41.38
N ILE A 594 -62.18 46.91 40.24
CA ILE A 594 -63.53 47.49 40.16
C ILE A 594 -64.54 46.36 40.13
N PHE A 595 -65.32 46.21 41.21
CA PHE A 595 -66.20 45.06 41.44
C PHE A 595 -67.22 44.85 40.31
N VAL A 596 -67.83 45.92 39.81
CA VAL A 596 -68.85 45.81 38.75
C VAL A 596 -68.26 45.37 37.41
N LEU A 597 -67.04 45.78 37.09
CA LEU A 597 -66.37 45.33 35.86
C LEU A 597 -65.92 43.87 35.98
N ARG A 598 -65.39 43.49 37.14
CA ARG A 598 -64.98 42.13 37.45
C ARG A 598 -66.15 41.14 37.41
N ASP A 599 -67.27 41.52 38.01
CA ASP A 599 -68.42 40.63 38.18
C ASP A 599 -69.30 40.59 36.92
N GLY A 600 -69.39 41.69 36.16
CA GLY A 600 -70.14 41.77 34.89
C GLY A 600 -69.52 40.96 33.75
N LEU A 601 -68.18 40.89 33.67
CA LEU A 601 -67.48 40.03 32.70
C LEU A 601 -67.47 38.55 33.10
N ARG A 602 -67.51 38.22 34.41
CA ARG A 602 -67.68 36.85 34.90
C ARG A 602 -69.12 36.33 34.74
N GLY A 603 -70.12 37.21 34.70
CA GLY A 603 -71.53 36.83 34.62
C GLY A 603 -72.10 36.66 33.20
N GLY A 604 -71.50 37.26 32.17
CA GLY A 604 -72.15 37.45 30.85
C GLY A 604 -71.69 36.58 29.67
N LEU A 605 -70.52 35.93 29.73
CA LEU A 605 -69.90 35.29 28.54
C LEU A 605 -69.25 33.93 28.84
N HIS A 606 -70.05 32.97 29.34
CA HIS A 606 -69.60 31.57 29.51
C HIS A 606 -70.17 30.62 28.45
N ALA A 607 -69.84 30.85 27.17
CA ALA A 607 -70.21 29.87 26.12
C ALA A 607 -69.18 29.63 25.00
N GLY A 608 -68.03 30.31 24.95
CA GLY A 608 -67.11 30.16 23.81
C GLY A 608 -65.61 30.12 24.10
N LEU A 609 -65.14 30.57 25.26
CA LEU A 609 -63.72 30.62 25.56
C LEU A 609 -63.30 29.39 26.38
N ARG A 610 -62.37 28.65 25.79
CA ARG A 610 -61.77 27.42 26.28
C ARG A 610 -61.27 27.61 27.72
N ASP A 611 -61.89 26.86 28.63
CA ASP A 611 -61.40 26.37 29.91
C ASP A 611 -60.32 27.23 30.65
N GLY A 612 -60.76 28.06 31.62
CA GLY A 612 -59.98 28.43 32.80
C GLY A 612 -59.15 29.74 32.85
N SER A 613 -59.00 30.53 31.78
CA SER A 613 -57.79 31.37 31.62
C SER A 613 -57.92 32.91 31.63
N LEU A 614 -58.83 33.52 32.40
CA LEU A 614 -58.82 34.98 32.62
C LEU A 614 -58.33 35.38 34.03
N ALA A 615 -58.33 34.45 34.99
CA ALA A 615 -58.09 34.76 36.41
C ALA A 615 -56.62 34.96 36.82
N ASP A 616 -55.64 34.84 35.90
CA ASP A 616 -54.21 35.07 36.18
C ASP A 616 -53.43 35.53 34.93
N ILE A 617 -53.98 36.49 34.18
CA ILE A 617 -53.26 37.13 33.07
C ILE A 617 -51.93 37.76 33.56
N PRO A 618 -51.87 38.47 34.71
CA PRO A 618 -50.61 39.04 35.20
C PRO A 618 -49.53 38.01 35.54
N GLY A 619 -49.88 36.87 36.17
CA GLY A 619 -48.94 35.80 36.50
C GLY A 619 -48.42 35.07 35.27
N ARG A 620 -49.29 34.79 34.28
CA ARG A 620 -48.88 34.24 32.98
C ARG A 620 -47.98 35.20 32.21
N TRP A 621 -48.33 36.49 32.18
CA TRP A 621 -47.55 37.54 31.53
C TRP A 621 -46.14 37.64 32.09
N ASN A 622 -46.00 37.77 33.42
CA ASN A 622 -44.70 37.91 34.05
C ASN A 622 -43.78 36.69 33.81
N ARG A 623 -44.35 35.48 33.73
CA ARG A 623 -43.60 34.26 33.42
C ARG A 623 -43.10 34.25 31.98
N VAL A 624 -43.99 34.54 31.02
CA VAL A 624 -43.71 34.45 29.58
C VAL A 624 -42.84 35.62 29.14
N ALA A 625 -43.23 36.87 29.44
CA ALA A 625 -42.47 38.07 29.12
C ALA A 625 -41.12 38.12 29.87
N GLY A 626 -41.08 37.68 31.13
CA GLY A 626 -39.85 37.66 31.93
C GLY A 626 -38.77 36.73 31.39
N SER A 627 -39.17 35.66 30.67
CA SER A 627 -38.27 34.71 30.01
C SER A 627 -37.70 35.24 28.68
N PHE A 628 -38.30 36.27 28.10
CA PHE A 628 -37.85 36.85 26.84
C PHE A 628 -36.55 37.65 27.03
N ARG A 629 -35.56 37.37 26.18
CA ARG A 629 -34.26 38.04 26.16
C ARG A 629 -33.86 38.26 24.70
N VAL A 630 -33.34 39.45 24.39
CA VAL A 630 -32.70 39.71 23.10
C VAL A 630 -31.20 39.58 23.30
N CYS A 631 -30.50 39.11 22.28
CA CYS A 631 -29.05 39.09 22.30
C CYS A 631 -28.48 40.51 22.28
N ASP A 632 -27.60 40.83 23.23
CA ASP A 632 -26.95 42.14 23.35
C ASP A 632 -25.58 42.21 22.64
N ARG A 633 -25.15 41.11 22.00
CA ARG A 633 -23.88 41.07 21.24
C ARG A 633 -24.04 41.70 19.88
N ASP A 634 -23.11 42.60 19.54
CA ASP A 634 -23.02 43.17 18.21
C ASP A 634 -22.35 42.20 17.23
N GLY A 635 -22.63 42.34 15.94
CA GLY A 635 -22.11 41.45 14.90
C GLY A 635 -20.58 41.45 14.82
N SER A 636 -19.92 42.54 15.22
CA SER A 636 -18.45 42.61 15.31
C SER A 636 -17.85 41.71 16.38
N ASP A 637 -18.59 41.45 17.46
CA ASP A 637 -18.14 40.62 18.58
C ASP A 637 -18.32 39.12 18.33
N ILE A 638 -19.03 38.77 17.25
CA ILE A 638 -19.33 37.39 16.86
C ILE A 638 -18.30 36.95 15.81
N LEU A 639 -17.21 36.35 16.30
CA LEU A 639 -16.10 35.91 15.46
C LEU A 639 -16.35 34.55 14.79
N LEU A 640 -17.11 33.65 15.42
CA LEU A 640 -17.35 32.26 14.99
C LEU A 640 -16.07 31.44 14.71
N ILE A 641 -14.95 31.82 15.35
CA ILE A 641 -13.63 31.18 15.19
C ILE A 641 -13.52 29.90 16.04
N ASP A 642 -14.11 29.88 17.23
CA ASP A 642 -14.02 28.73 18.14
C ASP A 642 -15.28 27.85 18.11
N GLY A 643 -16.38 28.37 17.58
CA GLY A 643 -17.65 27.66 17.47
C GLY A 643 -18.61 28.30 16.46
N PRO A 644 -19.59 27.56 15.93
CA PRO A 644 -20.44 28.02 14.82
C PRO A 644 -21.68 28.82 15.26
N ALA A 645 -21.80 29.15 16.55
CA ALA A 645 -22.94 29.88 17.11
C ALA A 645 -22.48 31.05 18.01
N CYS A 646 -23.36 32.04 18.18
CA CYS A 646 -23.12 33.18 19.06
C CYS A 646 -23.02 32.72 20.53
N PRO A 647 -21.98 33.11 21.29
CA PRO A 647 -21.83 32.70 22.69
C PRO A 647 -22.92 33.28 23.61
N GLY A 648 -23.59 34.36 23.19
CA GLY A 648 -24.65 35.00 23.97
C GLY A 648 -26.00 34.31 23.84
N CYS A 649 -26.47 34.06 22.62
CA CYS A 649 -27.80 33.49 22.37
C CYS A 649 -27.80 32.01 21.95
N GLN A 650 -26.64 31.45 21.57
CA GLN A 650 -26.47 30.09 21.04
C GLN A 650 -27.39 29.71 19.88
N ALA A 651 -28.01 30.70 19.23
CA ALA A 651 -28.95 30.47 18.16
C ALA A 651 -28.23 30.00 16.89
N ARG A 652 -28.85 29.09 16.14
CA ARG A 652 -28.27 28.50 14.92
C ARG A 652 -28.71 29.27 13.68
N LEU A 653 -27.96 29.11 12.58
CA LEU A 653 -28.30 29.71 11.29
C LEU A 653 -29.65 29.17 10.79
N GLY A 654 -30.61 30.06 10.53
CA GLY A 654 -31.92 29.67 10.01
C GLY A 654 -32.83 28.95 11.02
N GLN A 655 -32.48 28.98 12.31
CA GLN A 655 -33.35 28.53 13.39
C GLN A 655 -34.58 29.44 13.48
N ALA A 656 -35.78 28.86 13.52
CA ALA A 656 -37.00 29.64 13.69
C ALA A 656 -37.03 30.27 15.10
N THR A 657 -37.32 31.57 15.17
CA THR A 657 -37.63 32.26 16.42
C THR A 657 -38.99 31.82 16.93
N THR A 658 -39.02 31.02 18.00
CA THR A 658 -40.26 30.62 18.66
C THR A 658 -40.72 31.73 19.61
N HIS A 659 -41.55 32.65 19.09
CA HIS A 659 -42.25 33.65 19.90
C HIS A 659 -43.77 33.42 19.93
N ALA A 660 -44.23 32.26 19.47
CA ALA A 660 -45.66 31.97 19.33
C ALA A 660 -46.42 32.22 20.64
N ASP A 661 -45.92 31.69 21.77
CA ASP A 661 -46.55 31.84 23.08
C ASP A 661 -46.61 33.30 23.55
N VAL A 662 -45.58 34.11 23.25
CA VAL A 662 -45.54 35.54 23.61
C VAL A 662 -46.53 36.32 22.76
N VAL A 663 -46.55 36.07 21.45
CA VAL A 663 -47.44 36.76 20.51
C VAL A 663 -48.90 36.39 20.75
N GLU A 664 -49.20 35.11 21.00
CA GLU A 664 -50.53 34.63 21.38
C GLU A 664 -50.98 35.29 22.69
N LEU A 665 -50.11 35.33 23.71
CA LEU A 665 -50.43 36.00 24.96
C LEU A 665 -50.61 37.52 24.81
N ILE A 666 -49.84 38.18 23.93
CA ILE A 666 -50.07 39.59 23.59
C ILE A 666 -51.49 39.74 23.03
N THR A 667 -51.90 38.92 22.06
CA THR A 667 -53.25 39.01 21.49
C THR A 667 -54.35 38.72 22.52
N GLU A 668 -54.14 37.78 23.45
CA GLU A 668 -55.06 37.52 24.56
C GLU A 668 -55.20 38.75 25.48
N VAL A 669 -54.10 39.40 25.84
CA VAL A 669 -54.11 40.61 26.68
C VAL A 669 -54.80 41.77 25.97
N GLU A 670 -54.56 41.96 24.68
CA GLU A 670 -55.20 43.01 23.89
C GLU A 670 -56.72 42.81 23.84
N GLN A 671 -57.18 41.59 23.57
CA GLN A 671 -58.60 41.25 23.52
C GLN A 671 -59.28 41.40 24.90
N ALA A 672 -58.59 40.99 25.97
CA ALA A 672 -59.09 41.17 27.34
C ALA A 672 -59.22 42.66 27.67
N PHE A 673 -58.20 43.46 27.37
CA PHE A 673 -58.20 44.90 27.59
C PHE A 673 -59.35 45.61 26.86
N GLU A 674 -59.58 45.29 25.59
CA GLU A 674 -60.71 45.82 24.81
C GLU A 674 -62.06 45.43 25.43
N SER A 675 -62.20 44.18 25.89
CA SER A 675 -63.42 43.72 26.56
C SER A 675 -63.70 44.47 27.86
N TYR A 676 -62.68 44.73 28.68
CA TYR A 676 -62.80 45.57 29.89
C TYR A 676 -63.21 47.00 29.55
N ARG A 677 -62.64 47.58 28.49
CA ARG A 677 -62.97 48.94 28.04
C ARG A 677 -64.41 49.05 27.55
N ASP A 678 -64.85 48.12 26.71
CA ASP A 678 -66.21 48.13 26.16
C ASP A 678 -67.25 47.90 27.27
N HIS A 679 -66.94 47.03 28.23
CA HIS A 679 -67.79 46.81 29.39
C HIS A 679 -67.86 48.04 30.31
N LEU A 680 -66.73 48.72 30.56
CA LEU A 680 -66.71 50.00 31.27
C LEU A 680 -67.58 51.03 30.55
N ALA A 681 -67.45 51.17 29.23
CA ALA A 681 -68.26 52.11 28.46
C ALA A 681 -69.77 51.78 28.55
N ALA A 682 -70.14 50.49 28.53
CA ALA A 682 -71.52 50.03 28.70
C ALA A 682 -72.05 50.33 30.10
N VAL A 683 -71.28 50.03 31.15
CA VAL A 683 -71.65 50.29 32.55
C VAL A 683 -71.81 51.80 32.80
N VAL A 684 -70.89 52.62 32.28
CA VAL A 684 -70.99 54.08 32.36
C VAL A 684 -72.22 54.58 31.60
N SER A 685 -72.51 54.04 30.42
CA SER A 685 -73.69 54.43 29.63
C SER A 685 -75.01 54.05 30.31
N ASP A 686 -75.11 52.84 30.87
CA ASP A 686 -76.31 52.36 31.57
C ASP A 686 -76.57 53.17 32.86
N LEU A 687 -75.50 53.49 33.60
CA LEU A 687 -75.57 54.39 34.74
C LEU A 687 -76.06 55.80 34.35
N VAL A 688 -75.62 56.32 33.19
CA VAL A 688 -76.06 57.63 32.69
C VAL A 688 -77.54 57.63 32.31
N LEU A 689 -78.03 56.52 31.75
CA LEU A 689 -79.42 56.39 31.32
C LEU A 689 -80.40 56.14 32.47
N ASN A 690 -79.96 55.46 33.54
CA ASN A 690 -80.84 54.99 34.63
C ASN A 690 -80.79 55.85 35.91
N SER A 691 -80.01 56.93 35.97
CA SER A 691 -79.85 57.72 37.22
C SER A 691 -80.76 58.95 37.29
N GLU A 692 -81.56 59.05 38.37
CA GLU A 692 -82.40 60.23 38.71
C GLU A 692 -81.61 61.37 39.38
N THR A 693 -80.31 61.20 39.67
CA THR A 693 -79.51 62.15 40.48
C THR A 693 -78.48 62.94 39.65
N SER A 694 -78.84 64.19 39.31
CA SER A 694 -78.05 65.15 38.51
C SER A 694 -76.63 65.43 39.01
N ASP A 695 -76.36 65.28 40.31
CA ASP A 695 -75.12 65.75 40.94
C ASP A 695 -73.97 64.72 40.88
N ARG A 696 -74.31 63.42 40.89
CA ARG A 696 -73.36 62.32 40.69
C ARG A 696 -72.97 62.18 39.22
N LEU A 697 -73.95 62.37 38.33
CA LEU A 697 -73.77 62.49 36.89
C LEU A 697 -72.79 63.60 36.51
N GLN A 698 -72.92 64.81 37.10
CA GLN A 698 -71.99 65.92 36.84
C GLN A 698 -70.54 65.62 37.26
N LYS A 699 -70.33 64.87 38.35
CA LYS A 699 -68.98 64.47 38.80
C LYS A 699 -68.34 63.45 37.87
N LEU A 700 -69.12 62.48 37.37
CA LEU A 700 -68.67 61.51 36.37
C LEU A 700 -68.43 62.18 35.01
N PHE A 701 -69.26 63.16 34.62
CA PHE A 701 -69.05 64.00 33.44
C PHE A 701 -67.79 64.88 33.55
N ARG A 702 -67.42 65.37 34.73
CA ARG A 702 -66.15 66.08 34.93
C ARG A 702 -64.93 65.16 34.72
N LEU A 703 -65.02 63.91 35.16
CA LEU A 703 -64.02 62.88 34.89
C LEU A 703 -63.96 62.51 33.39
N ASN A 704 -65.13 62.36 32.73
CA ASN A 704 -65.27 62.02 31.32
C ASN A 704 -64.90 63.18 30.37
N SER A 705 -65.08 64.43 30.79
CA SER A 705 -64.72 65.62 30.00
C SER A 705 -63.22 65.92 29.99
N ALA A 706 -62.44 65.25 30.84
CA ALA A 706 -61.00 65.49 31.00
C ALA A 706 -60.11 64.55 30.14
N GLY A 707 -60.67 63.51 29.53
CA GLY A 707 -59.91 62.62 28.65
C GLY A 707 -60.79 61.51 28.10
N ASP A 708 -60.50 61.10 26.87
CA ASP A 708 -61.10 59.94 26.21
C ASP A 708 -61.21 58.76 27.21
N LEU A 709 -62.23 57.90 27.11
CA LEU A 709 -62.35 56.70 27.97
C LEU A 709 -61.08 55.80 27.94
N SER A 710 -60.23 55.98 26.91
CA SER A 710 -58.89 55.39 26.78
C SER A 710 -57.86 55.90 27.81
N ASP A 711 -57.98 57.16 28.25
CA ASP A 711 -57.10 57.78 29.25
C ASP A 711 -57.59 57.55 30.68
N LEU A 712 -58.85 57.13 30.87
CA LEU A 712 -59.36 56.79 32.21
C LEU A 712 -58.51 55.72 32.88
N ALA A 713 -58.08 54.71 32.13
CA ALA A 713 -57.18 53.65 32.60
C ALA A 713 -55.83 54.18 33.15
N ASN A 714 -55.36 55.34 32.69
CA ASN A 714 -54.14 55.98 33.18
C ASN A 714 -54.36 56.81 34.46
N VAL A 715 -55.62 57.09 34.80
CA VAL A 715 -56.06 57.94 35.93
C VAL A 715 -56.75 57.12 37.03
N LEU A 716 -56.93 55.81 36.84
CA LEU A 716 -57.42 54.87 37.84
C LEU A 716 -56.39 54.66 38.97
N ASP A 717 -56.34 55.59 39.92
CA ASP A 717 -55.66 55.40 41.19
C ASP A 717 -56.59 54.70 42.22
N ASP A 718 -56.03 54.27 43.35
CA ASP A 718 -56.81 53.54 44.37
C ASP A 718 -58.00 54.35 44.92
N LYS A 719 -57.96 55.69 44.85
CA LYS A 719 -59.05 56.57 45.29
C LYS A 719 -60.16 56.67 44.26
N VAL A 720 -59.83 56.72 42.97
CA VAL A 720 -60.79 56.67 41.87
C VAL A 720 -61.45 55.29 41.80
N ILE A 721 -60.68 54.22 42.02
CA ILE A 721 -61.21 52.85 42.10
C ILE A 721 -62.17 52.70 43.29
N SER A 722 -61.83 53.23 44.48
CA SER A 722 -62.76 53.21 45.63
C SER A 722 -64.02 54.01 45.36
N PHE A 723 -63.90 55.19 44.74
CA PHE A 723 -65.04 56.01 44.33
C PHE A 723 -65.96 55.28 43.33
N LEU A 724 -65.40 54.62 42.30
CA LEU A 724 -66.18 53.85 41.34
C LEU A 724 -66.88 52.66 42.02
N ASN A 725 -66.18 51.94 42.90
CA ASN A 725 -66.77 50.86 43.69
C ASN A 725 -67.91 51.33 44.61
N GLU A 726 -67.79 52.52 45.21
CA GLU A 726 -68.86 53.14 46.02
C GLU A 726 -70.01 53.70 45.19
N LEU A 727 -69.73 54.15 43.96
CA LEU A 727 -70.75 54.66 43.06
C LEU A 727 -71.62 53.54 42.50
N PHE A 728 -71.02 52.38 42.23
CA PHE A 728 -71.72 51.20 41.70
C PHE A 728 -72.23 50.24 42.80
N GLY A 729 -71.60 50.21 43.97
CA GLY A 729 -72.08 49.49 45.14
C GLY A 729 -73.12 50.33 45.87
N ASN A 730 -74.34 49.83 46.03
CA ASN A 730 -75.41 50.50 46.80
C ASN A 730 -75.06 50.64 48.29
N THR A 731 -74.15 51.56 48.63
CA THR A 731 -73.86 51.95 50.01
C THR A 731 -73.96 53.46 50.13
N SER A 732 -74.95 53.90 50.89
CA SER A 732 -75.11 55.26 51.38
C SER A 732 -73.93 55.64 52.30
N GLY A 733 -72.85 56.15 51.71
CA GLY A 733 -71.71 56.74 52.40
C GLY A 733 -71.50 58.19 51.95
N ASN A 734 -71.30 59.07 52.92
CA ASN A 734 -71.26 60.53 52.76
C ASN A 734 -70.02 60.97 51.94
N LEU A 735 -70.24 61.69 50.83
CA LEU A 735 -69.22 62.06 49.83
C LEU A 735 -68.92 63.59 49.89
N ASP A 736 -68.38 64.05 51.01
CA ASP A 736 -67.96 65.45 51.21
C ASP A 736 -66.45 65.53 51.53
N ASP A 737 -65.56 65.26 50.56
CA ASP A 737 -64.15 65.72 50.66
C ASP A 737 -63.35 65.68 49.33
N TRP A 738 -63.87 66.25 48.24
CA TRP A 738 -63.22 66.16 46.91
C TRP A 738 -62.88 67.51 46.25
N THR A 739 -62.87 68.62 46.99
CA THR A 739 -62.62 69.96 46.42
C THR A 739 -61.32 70.64 46.89
N LEU A 740 -60.20 69.92 47.01
CA LEU A 740 -58.89 70.56 47.18
C LEU A 740 -57.96 70.29 46.00
N PRO A 741 -57.34 71.35 45.42
CA PRO A 741 -56.48 71.22 44.24
C PRO A 741 -55.10 70.66 44.60
N HIS A 742 -54.57 69.86 43.69
CA HIS A 742 -53.25 69.23 43.74
C HIS A 742 -52.10 70.25 43.85
N SER A 743 -51.10 69.91 44.68
CA SER A 743 -49.70 70.34 44.58
C SER A 743 -48.84 69.12 44.33
#